data_AF-A0A7J7IS40-F1
#
_entry.id   AF-A0A7J7IS40-F1
#
_cell.length_a   1.000
_cell.length_b   1.000
_cell.length_c   1.000
_cell.angle_alpha   90.00
_cell.angle_beta   90.00
_cell.angle_gamma   90.00
#
_symmetry.space_group_name_H-M   'P 1'
#
loop_
_entity.id
_entity.type
_entity.pdbx_description
1 polymer ?
#
loop_
_entity_poly.entity_id
_entity_poly.type
_entity_poly.pdbx_seq_one_letter_code
_entity_poly.pdbx_strand_id
1 'polypeptide(L)'
;MLRFWSSTLIFFIILPNSNGGYNRQLVHAIESVIIDWSHQIRDVLKQDSAQPLLDGLNPTPRVEVEFWRAKCDNLECIFDQLRNPKVRKMAELLEKTASSYYSSFKTLFHDVVTALTEAQDINLYLKPLMVHFEDLEQMEFDECVPVIAPLMHCICLTWVHSRFYSTPARIIVLLQEVCNLFIQQAHAFLGTTNDLFTGELDEVLLKVSGCLKTLHAFRQTYKEHKAKLETYLKEGVKANKWEFADALVFARYDKVVERIETLKSLLSTASEFMKLEKIEFGGIKGKQLSSLVESMFLEFQSLYKVFGEKSYDALELDEKEFLSDYEVFTSHIEDFDKRLASIICQGFEDCSELESAFRLVDIFGGLLDRPIIKEIFDPYYPKLVEYTNRELDVVKVIYDIQMQAMLSEFGAPVHRNLPKVYGGLRWAQEIRERVEKPIANFKHIEHSCMKSLEAEEMFRKYEEMLKLLNSYETSLYEEWTAGVSEACSFNLKQPLLTRNKETNLIAVNFDPQLVAVLREVHYLEKRQLEDIPEDAAKLFSKNETFRKFRANLDLTVAWYNKVRQTVLEVEYPLVEQQLADIDHQLEEAENALNWTNDDAWGYIEDTREMVHDLEKRVQKAKDNVECVTKLMQTWNKLPLFERKKEGKSERMLNLDDRADRVNKRYNEIRDVGLTVHSLVKENLELYRADETSDKWQAYVDYIDEITVDGFFNIIHCSLQYLLENTDPAQPNQDVLFESKLELQVPHMIFQPSLDYGIADGYYDLVDGLVGDVYKQASLIPRLAAHTGVSHYQEDLEEMEELSEMRTELMERVTGIMNKACEYRNTFDTYAYLWVDDRNEFMNQFLLYNHVLTAEEIESHTDEGVPECPPTLDQFKDQVDTYEQIFTEVEGLQGVQTFDKWFKVDVNPFKLALLNIIKRWSYMFKQHLIDHVTNSLLELREFIKETEVGFQEEVEEGDYDGLVKCMGHLIAVRDRQAATDEMFEPLKATIELLKTYSQEMSEDVHQQLQELPEKWANIKKVAITVKQQVAPHQTNEVANIRRKTASFDVAQHELRELFRSIGPFSYSCEDPYEQLDRQHLVIHGMEGEMLALNDSASLFEVNIPDFKQLKTCRKEVKMLKVLWDYVFLVRSSIDDWKTTQWESINVEQMDMDCKKFAKDIRALDKEMRAWDTYTGVEDVVKNMITSLRAVAELQNPAIRDRHWQQLMQATGVKFTMDETTTLSDLLSLNLHEYEDEVHGIVDKAVKEMEWRKY
;
A
#
# COMPACT_ATOMS: atom_id res chain seq x y z
N MET A 1 -110.91 -2.67 -8.92
CA MET A 1 -112.03 -3.44 -9.53
C MET A 1 -113.05 -3.80 -8.45
N LEU A 2 -113.91 -2.85 -8.05
CA LEU A 2 -115.01 -3.10 -7.11
C LEU A 2 -116.13 -3.86 -7.84
N ARG A 3 -116.13 -5.21 -7.75
CA ARG A 3 -117.28 -6.01 -8.20
C ARG A 3 -118.37 -5.94 -7.12
N PHE A 4 -119.31 -5.01 -7.28
CA PHE A 4 -120.44 -4.78 -6.36
C PHE A 4 -121.48 -5.93 -6.28
N TRP A 5 -121.25 -7.06 -6.94
CA TRP A 5 -122.23 -8.14 -7.03
C TRP A 5 -121.61 -9.46 -6.61
N SER A 6 -121.52 -9.70 -5.29
CA SER A 6 -121.18 -11.03 -4.76
C SER A 6 -121.96 -11.46 -3.52
N SER A 7 -122.60 -10.58 -2.73
CA SER A 7 -123.10 -11.02 -1.41
C SER A 7 -124.42 -10.38 -0.97
N THR A 8 -125.38 -10.21 -1.87
CA THR A 8 -126.77 -9.99 -1.43
C THR A 8 -127.72 -10.84 -2.24
N LEU A 9 -128.08 -11.98 -1.65
CA LEU A 9 -129.25 -12.78 -1.98
C LEU A 9 -130.48 -11.86 -2.05
N ILE A 10 -130.82 -11.38 -3.24
CA ILE A 10 -132.19 -11.04 -3.62
C ILE A 10 -132.53 -11.85 -4.87
N PHE A 11 -132.44 -13.18 -4.72
CA PHE A 11 -133.21 -14.11 -5.53
C PHE A 11 -134.57 -14.22 -4.86
N PHE A 12 -135.55 -13.38 -5.24
CA PHE A 12 -136.97 -13.73 -5.16
C PHE A 12 -137.82 -12.82 -6.05
N ILE A 13 -138.18 -13.36 -7.22
CA ILE A 13 -139.47 -13.22 -7.91
C ILE A 13 -140.00 -11.78 -8.12
N ILE A 14 -139.72 -11.23 -9.32
CA ILE A 14 -140.60 -10.20 -9.93
C ILE A 14 -141.79 -10.95 -10.53
N LEU A 15 -142.80 -11.26 -9.72
CA LEU A 15 -144.14 -11.58 -10.20
C LEU A 15 -145.12 -10.56 -9.59
N PRO A 16 -146.03 -9.97 -10.39
CA PRO A 16 -147.05 -9.10 -9.86
C PRO A 16 -148.03 -9.92 -9.01
N ASN A 17 -148.24 -9.53 -7.75
CA ASN A 17 -149.43 -9.97 -7.02
C ASN A 17 -150.66 -9.37 -7.70
N SER A 18 -151.72 -10.17 -7.83
CA SER A 18 -152.97 -9.89 -8.55
C SER A 18 -153.84 -8.74 -7.95
N ASN A 19 -153.25 -7.85 -7.16
CA ASN A 19 -153.91 -6.70 -6.54
C ASN A 19 -152.96 -5.50 -6.42
N GLY A 20 -152.27 -5.11 -7.50
CA GLY A 20 -151.68 -3.77 -7.67
C GLY A 20 -150.76 -3.20 -6.57
N GLY A 21 -150.35 -3.99 -5.57
CA GLY A 21 -149.65 -3.55 -4.36
C GLY A 21 -148.30 -4.25 -4.22
N TYR A 22 -147.24 -3.46 -4.08
CA TYR A 22 -145.86 -3.93 -4.00
C TYR A 22 -145.53 -4.52 -2.61
N ASN A 23 -144.67 -5.56 -2.55
CA ASN A 23 -144.25 -6.22 -1.30
C ASN A 23 -143.36 -5.28 -0.44
N ARG A 24 -143.82 -4.93 0.77
CA ARG A 24 -143.14 -4.00 1.68
C ARG A 24 -141.79 -4.50 2.20
N GLN A 25 -141.59 -5.81 2.33
CA GLN A 25 -140.29 -6.41 2.70
C GLN A 25 -139.26 -6.26 1.56
N LEU A 26 -139.71 -6.37 0.31
CA LEU A 26 -138.87 -6.16 -0.86
C LEU A 26 -138.44 -4.69 -1.00
N VAL A 27 -139.35 -3.75 -0.73
CA VAL A 27 -139.05 -2.31 -0.72
C VAL A 27 -137.99 -1.96 0.33
N HIS A 28 -138.14 -2.46 1.57
CA HIS A 28 -137.14 -2.24 2.63
C HIS A 28 -135.77 -2.87 2.32
N ALA A 29 -135.73 -4.07 1.72
CA ALA A 29 -134.47 -4.68 1.29
C ALA A 29 -133.78 -3.86 0.19
N ILE A 30 -134.55 -3.29 -0.75
CA ILE A 30 -134.02 -2.38 -1.78
C ILE A 30 -133.53 -1.07 -1.15
N GLU A 31 -134.24 -0.51 -0.16
CA GLU A 31 -133.83 0.70 0.57
C GLU A 31 -132.49 0.49 1.31
N SER A 32 -132.31 -0.65 2.00
CA SER A 32 -131.03 -0.98 2.66
C SER A 32 -129.86 -1.09 1.66
N VAL A 33 -130.07 -1.76 0.52
CA VAL A 33 -129.05 -1.88 -0.53
C VAL A 33 -128.68 -0.50 -1.10
N ILE A 34 -129.64 0.41 -1.25
CA ILE A 34 -129.37 1.78 -1.70
C ILE A 34 -128.62 2.59 -0.66
N ILE A 35 -128.88 2.39 0.64
CA ILE A 35 -128.10 3.01 1.71
C ILE A 35 -126.64 2.56 1.63
N ASP A 36 -126.37 1.26 1.53
CA ASP A 36 -125.02 0.71 1.43
C ASP A 36 -124.30 1.21 0.16
N TRP A 37 -124.97 1.22 -0.99
CA TRP A 37 -124.44 1.82 -2.22
C TRP A 37 -124.19 3.31 -2.06
N SER A 38 -125.03 4.03 -1.32
CA SER A 38 -124.85 5.47 -1.08
C SER A 38 -123.68 5.83 -0.19
N HIS A 39 -123.22 4.91 0.66
CA HIS A 39 -121.98 5.07 1.41
C HIS A 39 -120.78 4.79 0.50
N GLN A 40 -120.75 3.64 -0.16
CA GLN A 40 -119.62 3.22 -1.00
C GLN A 40 -119.37 4.18 -2.17
N ILE A 41 -120.42 4.65 -2.85
CA ILE A 41 -120.30 5.60 -3.96
C ILE A 41 -119.86 6.97 -3.46
N ARG A 42 -120.34 7.39 -2.28
CA ARG A 42 -119.92 8.66 -1.67
C ARG A 42 -118.45 8.63 -1.25
N ASP A 43 -117.94 7.49 -0.81
CA ASP A 43 -116.52 7.33 -0.49
C ASP A 43 -115.66 7.49 -1.75
N VAL A 44 -116.07 6.91 -2.89
CA VAL A 44 -115.40 7.10 -4.20
C VAL A 44 -115.49 8.56 -4.68
N LEU A 45 -116.64 9.21 -4.49
CA LEU A 45 -116.82 10.63 -4.87
C LEU A 45 -115.94 11.57 -4.02
N LYS A 46 -115.76 11.25 -2.73
CA LYS A 46 -114.95 12.04 -1.77
C LYS A 46 -113.43 11.90 -1.96
N GLN A 47 -112.97 10.89 -2.69
CA GLN A 47 -111.53 10.75 -2.96
C GLN A 47 -110.99 11.99 -3.65
N ASP A 48 -109.90 12.53 -3.12
CA ASP A 48 -109.20 13.71 -3.62
C ASP A 48 -107.77 13.33 -3.98
N SER A 49 -107.25 13.88 -5.07
CA SER A 49 -105.90 13.58 -5.54
C SER A 49 -104.83 14.26 -4.71
N ALA A 50 -105.17 15.34 -3.99
CA ALA A 50 -104.27 16.05 -3.09
C ALA A 50 -103.94 15.29 -1.80
N GLN A 51 -104.68 14.23 -1.45
CA GLN A 51 -104.56 13.57 -0.14
C GLN A 51 -103.14 13.06 0.17
N PRO A 52 -102.39 12.42 -0.75
CA PRO A 52 -101.02 11.99 -0.48
C PRO A 52 -100.08 13.14 -0.12
N LEU A 53 -100.21 14.30 -0.78
CA LEU A 53 -99.44 15.51 -0.45
C LEU A 53 -99.81 16.07 0.93
N LEU A 54 -101.10 16.06 1.28
CA LEU A 54 -101.60 16.50 2.59
C LEU A 54 -101.14 15.59 3.73
N ASP A 55 -100.95 14.29 3.46
CA ASP A 55 -100.41 13.30 4.40
C ASP A 55 -98.88 13.41 4.55
N GLY A 56 -98.23 14.37 3.87
CA GLY A 56 -96.79 14.61 3.92
C GLY A 56 -95.97 13.68 3.04
N LEU A 57 -96.59 12.97 2.11
CA LEU A 57 -95.89 12.16 1.10
C LEU A 57 -95.37 13.05 -0.04
N ASN A 58 -94.36 12.57 -0.77
CA ASN A 58 -93.77 13.25 -1.94
C ASN A 58 -94.12 12.50 -3.25
N PRO A 59 -95.40 12.46 -3.68
CA PRO A 59 -95.80 11.77 -4.90
C PRO A 59 -95.24 12.43 -6.17
N THR A 60 -95.08 11.63 -7.22
CA THR A 60 -94.70 12.07 -8.57
C THR A 60 -95.95 12.26 -9.45
N PRO A 61 -95.86 12.99 -10.59
CA PRO A 61 -97.02 13.37 -11.43
C PRO A 61 -97.83 12.20 -11.96
N ARG A 62 -97.22 11.01 -12.00
CA ARG A 62 -97.88 9.76 -12.35
C ARG A 62 -99.06 9.48 -11.43
N VAL A 63 -98.97 9.86 -10.15
CA VAL A 63 -100.01 9.65 -9.15
C VAL A 63 -101.28 10.43 -9.50
N GLU A 64 -101.18 11.71 -9.86
CA GLU A 64 -102.32 12.50 -10.33
C GLU A 64 -102.98 11.88 -11.58
N VAL A 65 -102.18 11.49 -12.58
CA VAL A 65 -102.72 10.89 -13.83
C VAL A 65 -103.39 9.54 -13.58
N GLU A 66 -102.76 8.67 -12.78
CA GLU A 66 -103.30 7.36 -12.42
C GLU A 66 -104.53 7.47 -11.51
N PHE A 67 -104.54 8.44 -10.60
CA PHE A 67 -105.70 8.73 -9.75
C PHE A 67 -106.92 9.07 -10.61
N TRP A 68 -106.79 10.00 -11.56
CA TRP A 68 -107.91 10.40 -12.41
C TRP A 68 -108.32 9.29 -13.38
N ARG A 69 -107.37 8.50 -13.88
CA ARG A 69 -107.66 7.28 -14.66
C ARG A 69 -108.47 6.27 -13.84
N ALA A 70 -108.00 5.94 -12.64
CA ALA A 70 -108.67 5.00 -11.74
C ALA A 70 -110.04 5.51 -11.27
N LYS A 71 -110.16 6.82 -10.99
CA LYS A 71 -111.44 7.46 -10.63
C LYS A 71 -112.42 7.42 -11.80
N CYS A 72 -111.96 7.66 -13.03
CA CYS A 72 -112.74 7.50 -14.24
C CYS A 72 -113.22 6.05 -14.42
N ASP A 73 -112.31 5.07 -14.39
CA ASP A 73 -112.64 3.64 -14.55
C ASP A 73 -113.62 3.14 -13.46
N ASN A 74 -113.44 3.58 -12.22
CA ASN A 74 -114.33 3.26 -11.11
C ASN A 74 -115.72 3.88 -11.31
N LEU A 75 -115.80 5.16 -11.71
CA LEU A 75 -117.07 5.83 -11.97
C LEU A 75 -117.79 5.30 -13.21
N GLU A 76 -117.08 4.90 -14.26
CA GLU A 76 -117.65 4.22 -15.43
C GLU A 76 -118.25 2.87 -15.04
N CYS A 77 -117.51 2.09 -14.25
CA CYS A 77 -117.98 0.83 -13.73
C CYS A 77 -119.23 1.00 -12.84
N ILE A 78 -119.24 2.01 -11.94
CA ILE A 78 -120.41 2.34 -11.10
C ILE A 78 -121.59 2.79 -11.98
N PHE A 79 -121.34 3.63 -12.99
CA PHE A 79 -122.37 4.11 -13.91
C PHE A 79 -123.01 2.97 -14.71
N ASP A 80 -122.22 2.05 -15.25
CA ASP A 80 -122.72 0.86 -15.96
C ASP A 80 -123.52 -0.07 -15.04
N GLN A 81 -123.08 -0.22 -13.78
CA GLN A 81 -123.83 -0.97 -12.77
C GLN A 81 -125.17 -0.32 -12.43
N LEU A 82 -125.22 1.01 -12.29
CA LEU A 82 -126.46 1.75 -12.05
C LEU A 82 -127.42 1.69 -13.26
N ARG A 83 -126.88 1.55 -14.48
CA ARG A 83 -127.66 1.34 -15.72
C ARG A 83 -128.13 -0.09 -15.93
N ASN A 84 -127.69 -1.04 -15.11
CA ASN A 84 -128.10 -2.43 -15.22
C ASN A 84 -129.65 -2.52 -15.19
N PRO A 85 -130.29 -3.27 -16.10
CA PRO A 85 -131.74 -3.39 -16.18
C PRO A 85 -132.40 -3.78 -14.85
N LYS A 86 -131.69 -4.52 -13.98
CA LYS A 86 -132.18 -4.90 -12.64
C LYS A 86 -132.24 -3.70 -11.69
N VAL A 87 -131.22 -2.84 -11.69
CA VAL A 87 -131.14 -1.63 -10.85
C VAL A 87 -132.14 -0.58 -11.32
N ARG A 88 -132.32 -0.44 -12.64
CA ARG A 88 -133.34 0.44 -13.22
C ARG A 88 -134.76 0.05 -12.77
N LYS A 89 -135.07 -1.25 -12.74
CA LYS A 89 -136.34 -1.76 -12.20
C LYS A 89 -136.50 -1.48 -10.70
N MET A 90 -135.41 -1.54 -9.91
CA MET A 90 -135.43 -1.16 -8.48
C MET A 90 -135.76 0.32 -8.31
N ALA A 91 -135.17 1.20 -9.13
CA ALA A 91 -135.46 2.63 -9.14
C ALA A 91 -136.92 2.94 -9.54
N GLU A 92 -137.42 2.31 -10.60
CA GLU A 92 -138.84 2.42 -11.03
C GLU A 92 -139.82 1.95 -9.95
N LEU A 93 -139.43 0.93 -9.17
CA LEU A 93 -140.25 0.41 -8.07
C LEU A 93 -140.31 1.41 -6.91
N LEU A 94 -139.17 2.02 -6.54
CA LEU A 94 -139.10 3.06 -5.51
C LEU A 94 -139.88 4.33 -5.89
N GLU A 95 -139.85 4.71 -7.17
CA GLU A 95 -140.63 5.83 -7.72
C GLU A 95 -142.13 5.56 -7.61
N LYS A 96 -142.59 4.37 -8.04
CA LYS A 96 -144.00 3.98 -7.98
C LYS A 96 -144.52 3.80 -6.55
N THR A 97 -143.66 3.44 -5.60
CA THR A 97 -144.01 3.31 -4.18
C THR A 97 -143.87 4.63 -3.39
N ALA A 98 -143.46 5.73 -4.03
CA ALA A 98 -143.19 7.01 -3.39
C ALA A 98 -142.25 6.91 -2.15
N SER A 99 -141.18 6.10 -2.25
CA SER A 99 -140.20 5.94 -1.17
C SER A 99 -139.38 7.23 -0.98
N SER A 100 -139.05 7.56 0.28
CA SER A 100 -138.18 8.68 0.63
C SER A 100 -136.74 8.52 0.10
N TYR A 101 -136.31 7.31 -0.24
CA TYR A 101 -134.97 7.03 -0.74
C TYR A 101 -134.84 7.17 -2.27
N TYR A 102 -135.95 7.32 -3.00
CA TYR A 102 -135.90 7.54 -4.45
C TYR A 102 -135.23 8.89 -4.80
N SER A 103 -135.50 9.94 -4.03
CA SER A 103 -134.84 11.24 -4.19
C SER A 103 -133.34 11.13 -3.96
N SER A 104 -132.91 10.42 -2.90
CA SER A 104 -131.49 10.17 -2.60
C SER A 104 -130.80 9.35 -3.69
N PHE A 105 -131.46 8.32 -4.24
CA PHE A 105 -130.92 7.52 -5.36
C PHE A 105 -130.81 8.36 -6.64
N LYS A 106 -131.79 9.23 -6.94
CA LYS A 106 -131.76 10.12 -8.09
C LYS A 106 -130.65 11.16 -7.98
N THR A 107 -130.47 11.76 -6.81
CA THR A 107 -129.35 12.67 -6.54
C THR A 107 -128.02 11.95 -6.70
N LEU A 108 -127.87 10.77 -6.11
CA LEU A 108 -126.65 9.97 -6.23
C LEU A 108 -126.33 9.59 -7.68
N PHE A 109 -127.32 9.20 -8.48
CA PHE A 109 -127.12 8.91 -9.90
C PHE A 109 -126.68 10.16 -10.65
N HIS A 110 -127.26 11.33 -10.35
CA HIS A 110 -126.85 12.61 -10.91
C HIS A 110 -125.41 12.98 -10.52
N ASP A 111 -125.04 12.77 -9.25
CA ASP A 111 -123.69 13.02 -8.73
C ASP A 111 -122.66 12.12 -9.42
N VAL A 112 -122.96 10.83 -9.61
CA VAL A 112 -122.09 9.88 -10.35
C VAL A 112 -121.95 10.29 -11.82
N VAL A 113 -123.03 10.68 -12.49
CA VAL A 113 -122.96 11.15 -13.89
C VAL A 113 -122.10 12.39 -13.99
N THR A 114 -122.27 13.35 -13.08
CA THR A 114 -121.53 14.61 -13.07
C THR A 114 -120.04 14.37 -12.78
N ALA A 115 -119.73 13.57 -11.75
CA ALA A 115 -118.36 13.20 -11.42
C ALA A 115 -117.70 12.35 -12.52
N LEU A 116 -118.46 11.50 -13.22
CA LEU A 116 -117.95 10.73 -14.35
C LEU A 116 -117.61 11.64 -15.53
N THR A 117 -118.48 12.59 -15.88
CA THR A 117 -118.18 13.55 -16.96
C THR A 117 -116.97 14.42 -16.65
N GLU A 118 -116.79 14.77 -15.38
CA GLU A 118 -115.60 15.47 -14.90
C GLU A 118 -114.34 14.58 -15.01
N ALA A 119 -114.38 13.35 -14.50
CA ALA A 119 -113.24 12.44 -14.53
C ALA A 119 -112.83 12.05 -15.97
N GLN A 120 -113.79 11.87 -16.89
CA GLN A 120 -113.51 11.60 -18.30
C GLN A 120 -112.81 12.76 -19.00
N ASP A 121 -113.24 14.01 -18.77
CA ASP A 121 -112.61 15.21 -19.33
C ASP A 121 -111.18 15.36 -18.81
N ILE A 122 -110.98 15.22 -17.49
CA ILE A 122 -109.66 15.35 -16.86
C ILE A 122 -108.71 14.24 -17.34
N ASN A 123 -109.15 12.98 -17.35
CA ASN A 123 -108.34 11.85 -17.81
C ASN A 123 -107.95 11.99 -19.29
N LEU A 124 -108.84 12.53 -20.14
CA LEU A 124 -108.55 12.76 -21.55
C LEU A 124 -107.39 13.75 -21.75
N TYR A 125 -107.38 14.87 -21.01
CA TYR A 125 -106.38 15.92 -21.17
C TYR A 125 -105.11 15.71 -20.36
N LEU A 126 -105.14 14.90 -19.29
CA LEU A 126 -103.92 14.52 -18.56
C LEU A 126 -103.11 13.42 -19.27
N LYS A 127 -103.75 12.58 -20.10
CA LYS A 127 -103.09 11.45 -20.76
C LYS A 127 -101.85 11.80 -21.61
N PRO A 128 -101.82 12.90 -22.40
CA PRO A 128 -100.63 13.29 -23.17
C PRO A 128 -99.40 13.62 -22.30
N LEU A 129 -99.60 14.05 -21.05
CA LEU A 129 -98.50 14.40 -20.14
C LEU A 129 -97.67 13.17 -19.75
N MET A 130 -98.23 11.96 -19.80
CA MET A 130 -97.51 10.73 -19.46
C MET A 130 -96.25 10.52 -20.30
N VAL A 131 -96.32 10.81 -21.60
CA VAL A 131 -95.16 10.65 -22.50
C VAL A 131 -94.05 11.62 -22.08
N HIS A 132 -94.39 12.86 -21.75
CA HIS A 132 -93.42 13.83 -21.28
C HIS A 132 -92.82 13.46 -19.91
N PHE A 133 -93.58 12.84 -19.01
CA PHE A 133 -93.04 12.32 -17.75
C PHE A 133 -92.12 11.12 -17.96
N GLU A 134 -92.47 10.21 -18.87
CA GLU A 134 -91.62 9.07 -19.25
C GLU A 134 -90.32 9.52 -19.91
N ASP A 135 -90.38 10.51 -20.82
CA ASP A 135 -89.20 11.10 -21.45
C ASP A 135 -88.27 11.72 -20.39
N LEU A 136 -88.83 12.47 -19.43
CA LEU A 136 -88.06 13.09 -18.34
C LEU A 136 -87.39 12.06 -17.41
N GLU A 137 -88.02 10.91 -17.19
CA GLU A 137 -87.48 9.84 -16.34
C GLU A 137 -86.43 8.96 -17.04
N GLN A 138 -86.41 8.92 -18.37
CA GLN A 138 -85.47 8.11 -19.17
C GLN A 138 -84.21 8.88 -19.58
N MET A 139 -84.28 10.20 -19.64
CA MET A 139 -83.15 11.06 -19.98
C MET A 139 -82.24 11.30 -18.77
N GLU A 140 -80.95 11.51 -19.04
CA GLU A 140 -80.02 12.04 -18.02
C GLU A 140 -80.44 13.46 -17.61
N PHE A 141 -80.33 13.75 -16.31
CA PHE A 141 -80.97 14.93 -15.73
C PHE A 141 -80.42 16.27 -16.23
N ASP A 142 -79.13 16.36 -16.52
CA ASP A 142 -78.49 17.55 -17.06
C ASP A 142 -78.82 17.78 -18.56
N GLU A 143 -79.32 16.76 -19.25
CA GLU A 143 -79.81 16.82 -20.62
C GLU A 143 -81.32 17.11 -20.73
N CYS A 144 -82.06 17.16 -19.61
CA CYS A 144 -83.51 17.35 -19.62
C CYS A 144 -83.98 18.74 -20.07
N VAL A 145 -83.09 19.74 -20.19
CA VAL A 145 -83.47 21.13 -20.53
C VAL A 145 -84.36 21.25 -21.78
N PRO A 146 -84.12 20.56 -22.91
CA PRO A 146 -84.94 20.65 -24.11
C PRO A 146 -86.37 20.09 -23.94
N VAL A 147 -86.60 19.14 -23.04
CA VAL A 147 -87.92 18.53 -22.81
C VAL A 147 -88.78 19.30 -21.80
N ILE A 148 -88.19 20.20 -21.02
CA ILE A 148 -88.89 21.05 -20.04
C ILE A 148 -89.93 21.96 -20.72
N ALA A 149 -89.57 22.64 -21.81
CA ALA A 149 -90.47 23.58 -22.48
C ALA A 149 -91.68 22.88 -23.14
N PRO A 150 -91.50 21.76 -23.87
CA PRO A 150 -92.63 20.93 -24.32
C PRO A 150 -93.54 20.45 -23.18
N LEU A 151 -92.98 20.01 -22.06
CA LEU A 151 -93.75 19.59 -20.89
C LEU A 151 -94.61 20.74 -20.35
N MET A 152 -94.00 21.91 -20.08
CA MET A 152 -94.73 23.09 -19.59
C MET A 152 -95.78 23.58 -20.60
N HIS A 153 -95.49 23.50 -21.90
CA HIS A 153 -96.46 23.79 -22.95
C HIS A 153 -97.68 22.86 -22.86
N CYS A 154 -97.47 21.55 -22.71
CA CYS A 154 -98.55 20.57 -22.58
C CYS A 154 -99.38 20.78 -21.30
N ILE A 155 -98.74 21.18 -20.19
CA ILE A 155 -99.43 21.55 -18.94
C ILE A 155 -100.34 22.77 -19.17
N CYS A 156 -99.84 23.81 -19.85
CA CYS A 156 -100.65 24.99 -20.20
C CYS A 156 -101.81 24.64 -21.13
N LEU A 157 -101.62 23.75 -22.12
CA LEU A 157 -102.69 23.28 -22.99
C LEU A 157 -103.76 22.50 -22.22
N THR A 158 -103.35 21.66 -21.26
CA THR A 158 -104.26 20.92 -20.38
C THR A 158 -105.13 21.89 -19.57
N TRP A 159 -104.53 22.95 -19.03
CA TRP A 159 -105.23 24.01 -18.32
C TRP A 159 -106.23 24.78 -19.20
N VAL A 160 -105.92 25.02 -20.48
CA VAL A 160 -106.78 25.79 -21.38
C VAL A 160 -107.92 24.96 -21.97
N HIS A 161 -107.70 23.66 -22.22
CA HIS A 161 -108.65 22.82 -22.95
C HIS A 161 -109.55 21.94 -22.06
N SER A 162 -109.09 21.54 -20.87
CA SER A 162 -109.96 20.85 -19.92
C SER A 162 -110.96 21.81 -19.33
N ARG A 163 -112.22 21.38 -19.19
CA ARG A 163 -113.27 22.22 -18.59
C ARG A 163 -113.28 22.12 -17.07
N PHE A 164 -112.88 20.97 -16.55
CA PHE A 164 -112.97 20.68 -15.12
C PHE A 164 -111.60 20.71 -14.43
N TYR A 165 -110.49 20.56 -15.16
CA TYR A 165 -109.15 20.61 -14.55
C TYR A 165 -108.68 22.03 -14.22
N SER A 166 -109.22 23.07 -14.87
CA SER A 166 -108.79 24.47 -14.78
C SER A 166 -109.14 25.17 -13.46
N THR A 167 -108.79 24.53 -12.35
CA THR A 167 -108.96 25.01 -10.97
C THR A 167 -107.59 25.16 -10.30
N PRO A 168 -107.33 26.26 -9.58
CA PRO A 168 -106.04 26.49 -8.93
C PRO A 168 -105.56 25.34 -8.05
N ALA A 169 -106.44 24.68 -7.30
CA ALA A 169 -106.07 23.59 -6.40
C ALA A 169 -105.46 22.38 -7.15
N ARG A 170 -106.01 21.99 -8.30
CA ARG A 170 -105.54 20.83 -9.08
C ARG A 170 -104.22 21.08 -9.79
N ILE A 171 -104.07 22.27 -10.38
CA ILE A 171 -102.81 22.62 -11.04
C ILE A 171 -101.68 22.79 -10.02
N ILE A 172 -101.96 23.25 -8.79
CA ILE A 172 -100.98 23.29 -7.71
C ILE A 172 -100.50 21.88 -7.39
N VAL A 173 -101.40 20.91 -7.22
CA VAL A 173 -101.06 19.50 -6.97
C VAL A 173 -100.16 18.95 -8.07
N LEU A 174 -100.58 19.07 -9.34
CA LEU A 174 -99.77 18.57 -10.46
C LEU A 174 -98.38 19.23 -10.52
N LEU A 175 -98.31 20.55 -10.34
CA LEU A 175 -97.02 21.25 -10.34
C LEU A 175 -96.14 20.87 -9.14
N GLN A 176 -96.72 20.64 -7.96
CA GLN A 176 -95.99 20.12 -6.78
C GLN A 176 -95.45 18.72 -7.05
N GLU A 177 -96.25 17.85 -7.66
CA GLU A 177 -95.80 16.52 -8.06
C GLU A 177 -94.70 16.61 -9.12
N VAL A 178 -94.78 17.53 -10.08
CA VAL A 178 -93.73 17.74 -11.08
C VAL A 178 -92.45 18.22 -10.40
N CYS A 179 -92.54 19.17 -9.46
CA CYS A 179 -91.42 19.55 -8.61
C CYS A 179 -90.80 18.34 -7.89
N ASN A 180 -91.61 17.44 -7.34
CA ASN A 180 -91.13 16.23 -6.67
C ASN A 180 -90.41 15.28 -7.63
N LEU A 181 -90.88 15.15 -8.87
CA LEU A 181 -90.19 14.38 -9.91
C LEU A 181 -88.82 14.99 -10.25
N PHE A 182 -88.74 16.31 -10.42
CA PHE A 182 -87.45 16.99 -10.63
C PHE A 182 -86.50 16.82 -9.44
N ILE A 183 -87.01 16.90 -8.21
CA ILE A 183 -86.21 16.65 -6.98
C ILE A 183 -85.70 15.20 -6.96
N GLN A 184 -86.56 14.22 -7.27
CA GLN A 184 -86.17 12.81 -7.29
C GLN A 184 -85.10 12.54 -8.36
N GLN A 185 -85.26 13.09 -9.57
CA GLN A 185 -84.28 12.96 -10.63
C GLN A 185 -82.97 13.68 -10.29
N ALA A 186 -83.02 14.85 -9.65
CA ALA A 186 -81.84 15.55 -9.15
C ALA A 186 -81.07 14.74 -8.10
N HIS A 187 -81.77 14.13 -7.13
CA HIS A 187 -81.15 13.28 -6.12
C HIS A 187 -80.53 12.02 -6.75
N ALA A 188 -81.27 11.35 -7.65
CA ALA A 188 -80.78 10.17 -8.34
C ALA A 188 -79.54 10.48 -9.22
N PHE A 189 -79.55 11.63 -9.90
CA PHE A 189 -78.43 12.09 -10.69
C PHE A 189 -77.21 12.36 -9.81
N LEU A 190 -77.36 13.14 -8.73
CA LEU A 190 -76.24 13.50 -7.86
C LEU A 190 -75.63 12.28 -7.13
N GLY A 191 -76.42 11.27 -6.81
CA GLY A 191 -75.96 10.03 -6.18
C GLY A 191 -75.92 10.13 -4.65
N THR A 192 -75.10 9.30 -4.01
CA THR A 192 -74.99 9.34 -2.54
C THR A 192 -74.06 10.47 -2.08
N THR A 193 -74.28 10.95 -0.86
CA THR A 193 -73.42 11.98 -0.25
C THR A 193 -71.94 11.58 -0.24
N ASN A 194 -71.62 10.30 0.00
CA ASN A 194 -70.23 9.84 -0.05
C ASN A 194 -69.62 9.98 -1.45
N ASP A 195 -70.37 9.68 -2.51
CA ASP A 195 -69.87 9.80 -3.89
C ASP A 195 -69.56 11.27 -4.24
N LEU A 196 -70.32 12.22 -3.68
CA LEU A 196 -70.10 13.66 -3.89
C LEU A 196 -68.81 14.17 -3.23
N PHE A 197 -68.44 13.65 -2.06
CA PHE A 197 -67.26 14.12 -1.30
C PHE A 197 -66.00 13.26 -1.51
N THR A 198 -66.13 12.05 -2.06
CA THR A 198 -65.00 11.15 -2.36
C THR A 198 -64.65 11.05 -3.84
N GLY A 199 -65.54 11.49 -4.73
CA GLY A 199 -65.29 11.56 -6.17
C GLY A 199 -64.29 12.66 -6.57
N GLU A 200 -63.92 12.69 -7.85
CA GLU A 200 -63.07 13.75 -8.39
C GLU A 200 -63.82 15.10 -8.37
N LEU A 201 -63.29 16.05 -7.60
CA LEU A 201 -63.95 17.33 -7.28
C LEU A 201 -64.45 18.09 -8.52
N ASP A 202 -63.66 18.17 -9.59
CA ASP A 202 -64.02 18.92 -10.79
C ASP A 202 -65.17 18.25 -11.54
N GLU A 203 -65.20 16.92 -11.61
CA GLU A 203 -66.31 16.16 -12.20
C GLU A 203 -67.59 16.32 -11.37
N VAL A 204 -67.47 16.23 -10.04
CA VAL A 204 -68.61 16.42 -9.13
C VAL A 204 -69.15 17.84 -9.21
N LEU A 205 -68.30 18.87 -9.26
CA LEU A 205 -68.71 20.27 -9.34
C LEU A 205 -69.40 20.57 -10.69
N LEU A 206 -68.91 19.99 -11.79
CA LEU A 206 -69.58 20.04 -13.09
C LEU A 206 -70.97 19.40 -13.02
N LYS A 207 -71.07 18.22 -12.39
CA LYS A 207 -72.33 17.49 -12.20
C LYS A 207 -73.34 18.29 -11.36
N VAL A 208 -72.92 18.84 -10.22
CA VAL A 208 -73.75 19.71 -9.36
C VAL A 208 -74.18 20.98 -10.09
N SER A 209 -73.28 21.58 -10.88
CA SER A 209 -73.60 22.75 -11.69
C SER A 209 -74.59 22.45 -12.82
N GLY A 210 -74.45 21.30 -13.47
CA GLY A 210 -75.40 20.79 -14.47
C GLY A 210 -76.79 20.57 -13.88
N CYS A 211 -76.86 19.93 -12.70
CA CYS A 211 -78.10 19.73 -11.95
C CYS A 211 -78.81 21.06 -11.64
N LEU A 212 -78.09 22.04 -11.07
CA LEU A 212 -78.64 23.37 -10.79
C LEU A 212 -79.08 24.11 -12.06
N LYS A 213 -78.34 23.96 -13.17
CA LYS A 213 -78.72 24.55 -14.45
C LYS A 213 -80.08 24.00 -14.93
N THR A 214 -80.30 22.69 -14.86
CA THR A 214 -81.60 22.08 -15.21
C THR A 214 -82.70 22.57 -14.27
N LEU A 215 -82.46 22.58 -12.95
CA LEU A 215 -83.43 23.04 -11.97
C LEU A 215 -83.81 24.52 -12.17
N HIS A 216 -82.84 25.38 -12.46
CA HIS A 216 -83.09 26.80 -12.75
C HIS A 216 -83.82 26.98 -14.10
N ALA A 217 -83.47 26.17 -15.12
CA ALA A 217 -84.17 26.17 -16.39
C ALA A 217 -85.66 25.79 -16.25
N PHE A 218 -85.99 24.81 -15.40
CA PHE A 218 -87.39 24.49 -15.08
C PHE A 218 -88.12 25.67 -14.45
N ARG A 219 -87.53 26.27 -13.41
CA ARG A 219 -88.11 27.43 -12.70
C ARG A 219 -88.32 28.62 -13.62
N GLN A 220 -87.36 28.89 -14.50
CA GLN A 220 -87.42 29.96 -15.48
C GLN A 220 -88.49 29.68 -16.54
N THR A 221 -88.53 28.46 -17.09
CA THR A 221 -89.53 28.05 -18.09
C THR A 221 -90.95 28.12 -17.52
N TYR A 222 -91.15 27.74 -16.26
CA TYR A 222 -92.43 27.94 -15.56
C TYR A 222 -92.84 29.42 -15.53
N LYS A 223 -91.93 30.33 -15.15
CA LYS A 223 -92.23 31.78 -15.10
C LYS A 223 -92.60 32.32 -16.49
N GLU A 224 -91.86 31.91 -17.52
CA GLU A 224 -92.13 32.32 -18.90
C GLU A 224 -93.48 31.82 -19.42
N HIS A 225 -93.82 30.55 -19.17
CA HIS A 225 -95.09 29.97 -19.60
C HIS A 225 -96.27 30.52 -18.79
N LYS A 226 -96.10 30.76 -17.48
CA LYS A 226 -97.09 31.45 -16.64
C LYS A 226 -97.38 32.87 -17.15
N ALA A 227 -96.35 33.61 -17.58
CA ALA A 227 -96.53 34.93 -18.19
C ALA A 227 -97.21 34.86 -19.57
N LYS A 228 -96.90 33.84 -20.36
CA LYS A 228 -97.47 33.61 -21.70
C LYS A 228 -98.86 32.95 -21.67
N LEU A 229 -99.42 32.60 -20.50
CA LEU A 229 -100.67 31.83 -20.38
C LEU A 229 -101.85 32.46 -21.15
N GLU A 230 -101.89 33.79 -21.25
CA GLU A 230 -102.93 34.51 -22.02
C GLU A 230 -102.90 34.22 -23.53
N THR A 231 -101.71 33.89 -24.08
CA THR A 231 -101.51 33.63 -25.52
C THR A 231 -102.08 32.29 -25.98
N TYR A 232 -102.34 31.36 -25.06
CA TYR A 232 -102.87 30.03 -25.36
C TYR A 232 -104.39 30.03 -25.59
N LEU A 233 -105.06 31.15 -25.31
CA LEU A 233 -106.51 31.28 -25.41
C LEU A 233 -106.95 31.80 -26.78
N LYS A 234 -108.10 31.31 -27.28
CA LYS A 234 -108.74 31.86 -28.49
C LYS A 234 -109.37 33.22 -28.18
N GLU A 235 -109.31 34.15 -29.14
CA GLU A 235 -109.91 35.50 -29.02
C GLU A 235 -111.38 35.42 -28.57
N GLY A 236 -111.69 36.05 -27.42
CA GLY A 236 -113.06 36.18 -26.89
C GLY A 236 -113.43 35.30 -25.68
N VAL A 237 -112.54 34.45 -25.15
CA VAL A 237 -112.79 33.64 -23.93
C VAL A 237 -112.10 34.28 -22.72
N LYS A 238 -112.83 34.49 -21.60
CA LYS A 238 -112.23 34.97 -20.34
C LYS A 238 -111.25 33.91 -19.80
N ALA A 239 -109.98 34.31 -19.67
CA ALA A 239 -108.90 33.49 -19.13
C ALA A 239 -109.07 33.22 -17.62
N ASN A 240 -109.04 31.96 -17.19
CA ASN A 240 -108.72 31.65 -15.80
C ASN A 240 -107.19 31.71 -15.65
N LYS A 241 -106.68 32.73 -14.96
CA LYS A 241 -105.24 32.86 -14.68
C LYS A 241 -104.83 31.95 -13.52
N TRP A 242 -103.53 31.66 -13.44
CA TRP A 242 -102.94 31.03 -12.25
C TRP A 242 -102.81 32.03 -11.10
N GLU A 243 -103.91 32.26 -10.38
CA GLU A 243 -104.01 33.19 -9.24
C GLU A 243 -103.63 32.52 -7.92
N PHE A 244 -102.38 32.07 -7.81
CA PHE A 244 -101.82 31.53 -6.57
C PHE A 244 -100.35 31.93 -6.40
N ALA A 245 -99.90 31.99 -5.14
CA ALA A 245 -98.52 32.28 -4.79
C ALA A 245 -97.60 31.13 -5.20
N ASP A 246 -96.45 31.43 -5.80
CA ASP A 246 -95.50 30.40 -6.25
C ASP A 246 -95.00 29.52 -5.09
N ALA A 247 -94.95 30.06 -3.86
CA ALA A 247 -94.58 29.30 -2.66
C ALA A 247 -95.47 28.07 -2.43
N LEU A 248 -96.73 28.09 -2.85
CA LEU A 248 -97.62 26.93 -2.74
C LEU A 248 -97.16 25.75 -3.60
N VAL A 249 -96.44 26.01 -4.70
CA VAL A 249 -95.92 24.97 -5.59
C VAL A 249 -94.45 24.64 -5.29
N PHE A 250 -93.64 25.65 -5.01
CA PHE A 250 -92.18 25.53 -5.02
C PHE A 250 -91.52 25.56 -3.64
N ALA A 251 -92.25 25.67 -2.51
CA ALA A 251 -91.61 25.79 -1.19
C ALA A 251 -90.60 24.67 -0.86
N ARG A 252 -90.89 23.41 -1.19
CA ARG A 252 -89.95 22.29 -1.04
C ARG A 252 -88.83 22.36 -2.08
N TYR A 253 -89.20 22.64 -3.32
CA TYR A 253 -88.28 22.73 -4.46
C TYR A 253 -87.20 23.79 -4.26
N ASP A 254 -87.59 25.01 -3.90
CA ASP A 254 -86.68 26.14 -3.70
C ASP A 254 -85.69 25.82 -2.55
N LYS A 255 -86.11 25.12 -1.48
CA LYS A 255 -85.20 24.66 -0.40
C LYS A 255 -84.18 23.61 -0.86
N VAL A 256 -84.58 22.66 -1.73
CA VAL A 256 -83.63 21.69 -2.30
C VAL A 256 -82.63 22.40 -3.20
N VAL A 257 -83.09 23.36 -4.01
CA VAL A 257 -82.20 24.18 -4.84
C VAL A 257 -81.19 24.94 -3.97
N GLU A 258 -81.64 25.63 -2.92
CA GLU A 258 -80.76 26.32 -1.95
C GLU A 258 -79.74 25.35 -1.31
N ARG A 259 -80.15 24.12 -0.99
CA ARG A 259 -79.25 23.08 -0.45
C ARG A 259 -78.17 22.67 -1.45
N ILE A 260 -78.54 22.47 -2.71
CA ILE A 260 -77.59 22.12 -3.78
C ILE A 260 -76.67 23.31 -4.10
N GLU A 261 -77.17 24.54 -4.03
CA GLU A 261 -76.33 25.76 -4.14
C GLU A 261 -75.31 25.85 -3.00
N THR A 262 -75.71 25.49 -1.77
CA THR A 262 -74.80 25.40 -0.62
C THR A 262 -73.71 24.35 -0.86
N LEU A 263 -74.07 23.18 -1.38
CA LEU A 263 -73.11 22.14 -1.77
C LEU A 263 -72.17 22.60 -2.86
N LYS A 264 -72.68 23.31 -3.88
CA LYS A 264 -71.84 23.89 -4.93
C LYS A 264 -70.83 24.88 -4.36
N SER A 265 -71.26 25.75 -3.44
CA SER A 265 -70.38 26.72 -2.76
C SER A 265 -69.25 26.02 -1.98
N LEU A 266 -69.60 24.98 -1.22
CA LEU A 266 -68.64 24.15 -0.48
C LEU A 266 -67.62 23.49 -1.44
N LEU A 267 -68.09 22.81 -2.48
CA LEU A 267 -67.25 22.10 -3.43
C LEU A 267 -66.38 23.04 -4.27
N SER A 268 -66.89 24.22 -4.64
CA SER A 268 -66.09 25.26 -5.31
C SER A 268 -64.95 25.76 -4.44
N THR A 269 -65.26 26.05 -3.17
CA THR A 269 -64.24 26.41 -2.18
C THR A 269 -63.21 25.29 -2.02
N ALA A 270 -63.66 24.04 -1.99
CA ALA A 270 -62.74 22.91 -1.90
C ALA A 270 -61.83 22.78 -3.12
N SER A 271 -62.37 22.86 -4.34
CA SER A 271 -61.56 22.83 -5.59
C SER A 271 -60.50 23.94 -5.61
N GLU A 272 -60.83 25.13 -5.12
CA GLU A 272 -59.87 26.24 -5.00
C GLU A 272 -58.74 25.94 -3.99
N PHE A 273 -59.09 25.51 -2.77
CA PHE A 273 -58.11 25.22 -1.71
C PHE A 273 -57.27 23.96 -1.99
N MET A 274 -57.78 23.01 -2.78
CA MET A 274 -56.99 21.84 -3.21
C MET A 274 -55.79 22.22 -4.08
N LYS A 275 -55.80 23.39 -4.73
CA LYS A 275 -54.65 23.89 -5.50
C LYS A 275 -53.44 24.24 -4.63
N LEU A 276 -53.65 24.46 -3.32
CA LEU A 276 -52.57 24.77 -2.37
C LEU A 276 -51.55 23.65 -2.22
N GLU A 277 -51.91 22.40 -2.52
CA GLU A 277 -51.01 21.23 -2.43
C GLU A 277 -49.70 21.43 -3.21
N LYS A 278 -49.78 22.09 -4.37
CA LYS A 278 -48.68 22.24 -5.32
C LYS A 278 -48.04 23.62 -5.28
N ILE A 279 -48.47 24.49 -4.37
CA ILE A 279 -47.98 25.86 -4.29
C ILE A 279 -46.73 25.89 -3.40
N GLU A 280 -45.61 26.24 -4.02
CA GLU A 280 -44.34 26.44 -3.35
C GLU A 280 -43.81 27.85 -3.62
N PHE A 281 -43.35 28.52 -2.56
CA PHE A 281 -42.66 29.79 -2.64
C PHE A 281 -41.15 29.57 -2.83
N GLY A 282 -40.59 30.20 -3.85
CA GLY A 282 -39.14 30.37 -4.02
C GLY A 282 -38.57 31.53 -3.19
N GLY A 283 -37.24 31.67 -3.17
CA GLY A 283 -36.56 32.80 -2.53
C GLY A 283 -36.16 32.58 -1.08
N ILE A 284 -35.68 33.64 -0.42
CA ILE A 284 -35.03 33.58 0.91
C ILE A 284 -36.01 33.12 2.00
N LYS A 285 -37.25 33.65 2.00
CA LYS A 285 -38.33 33.19 2.90
C LYS A 285 -39.18 32.06 2.31
N GLY A 286 -38.85 31.58 1.11
CA GLY A 286 -39.68 30.63 0.36
C GLY A 286 -40.01 29.36 1.12
N LYS A 287 -39.01 28.74 1.77
CA LYS A 287 -39.22 27.52 2.57
C LYS A 287 -40.16 27.73 3.76
N GLN A 288 -40.06 28.89 4.42
CA GLN A 288 -40.93 29.22 5.55
C GLN A 288 -42.38 29.46 5.09
N LEU A 289 -42.58 30.23 4.02
CA LEU A 289 -43.91 30.52 3.48
C LEU A 289 -44.57 29.26 2.90
N SER A 290 -43.81 28.40 2.21
CA SER A 290 -44.30 27.12 1.70
C SER A 290 -44.75 26.20 2.83
N SER A 291 -43.98 26.11 3.91
CA SER A 291 -44.36 25.32 5.09
C SER A 291 -45.64 25.83 5.77
N LEU A 292 -45.89 27.15 5.76
CA LEU A 292 -47.14 27.72 6.26
C LEU A 292 -48.33 27.35 5.36
N VAL A 293 -48.17 27.39 4.03
CA VAL A 293 -49.22 26.95 3.09
C VAL A 293 -49.49 25.46 3.22
N GLU A 294 -48.46 24.62 3.34
CA GLU A 294 -48.60 23.19 3.55
C GLU A 294 -49.38 22.89 4.84
N SER A 295 -49.05 23.56 5.95
CA SER A 295 -49.81 23.44 7.21
C SER A 295 -51.28 23.81 7.01
N MET A 296 -51.56 24.94 6.35
CA MET A 296 -52.94 25.36 6.06
C MET A 296 -53.69 24.36 5.17
N PHE A 297 -53.00 23.78 4.20
CA PHE A 297 -53.57 22.76 3.33
C PHE A 297 -53.95 21.49 4.11
N LEU A 298 -53.10 21.02 5.03
CA LEU A 298 -53.40 19.89 5.90
C LEU A 298 -54.57 20.19 6.87
N GLU A 299 -54.62 21.40 7.43
CA GLU A 299 -55.74 21.87 8.25
C GLU A 299 -57.05 21.85 7.41
N PHE A 300 -57.01 22.38 6.19
CA PHE A 300 -58.15 22.36 5.26
C PHE A 300 -58.59 20.94 4.89
N GLN A 301 -57.67 20.03 4.56
CA GLN A 301 -58.00 18.63 4.27
C GLN A 301 -58.72 17.97 5.44
N SER A 302 -58.28 18.24 6.67
CA SER A 302 -58.91 17.67 7.86
C SER A 302 -60.36 18.16 8.06
N LEU A 303 -60.63 19.43 7.74
CA LEU A 303 -61.97 20.01 7.80
C LEU A 303 -62.87 19.47 6.68
N TYR A 304 -62.35 19.35 5.47
CA TYR A 304 -63.10 18.84 4.32
C TYR A 304 -63.45 17.36 4.49
N LYS A 305 -62.55 16.55 5.04
CA LYS A 305 -62.73 15.10 5.25
C LYS A 305 -63.95 14.75 6.10
N VAL A 306 -64.36 15.63 7.02
CA VAL A 306 -65.55 15.45 7.87
C VAL A 306 -66.79 15.16 7.02
N PHE A 307 -66.97 15.85 5.88
CA PHE A 307 -68.14 15.68 5.03
C PHE A 307 -68.21 14.32 4.31
N GLY A 308 -67.07 13.65 4.12
CA GLY A 308 -67.00 12.30 3.53
C GLY A 308 -67.06 11.16 4.55
N GLU A 309 -66.85 11.42 5.84
CA GLU A 309 -66.85 10.40 6.90
C GLU A 309 -68.17 10.30 7.67
N LYS A 310 -69.02 11.33 7.60
CA LYS A 310 -70.29 11.40 8.30
C LYS A 310 -71.37 10.58 7.59
N SER A 311 -72.35 10.10 8.36
CA SER A 311 -73.42 9.23 7.87
C SER A 311 -74.70 9.96 7.44
N TYR A 312 -74.73 11.29 7.53
CA TYR A 312 -75.89 12.07 7.10
C TYR A 312 -75.91 12.20 5.56
N ASP A 313 -77.10 12.40 5.00
CA ASP A 313 -77.27 12.73 3.58
C ASP A 313 -77.37 14.25 3.41
N ALA A 314 -76.40 14.85 2.73
CA ALA A 314 -76.32 16.28 2.49
C ALA A 314 -77.45 16.82 1.59
N LEU A 315 -78.13 15.94 0.84
CA LEU A 315 -79.28 16.30 0.00
C LEU A 315 -80.62 16.26 0.75
N GLU A 316 -80.66 15.66 1.95
CA GLU A 316 -81.89 15.58 2.75
C GLU A 316 -82.18 16.87 3.53
N LEU A 317 -83.43 17.32 3.46
CA LEU A 317 -83.83 18.62 4.05
C LEU A 317 -84.04 18.56 5.55
N ASP A 318 -84.39 17.39 6.10
CA ASP A 318 -84.67 17.21 7.53
C ASP A 318 -83.39 17.13 8.38
N GLU A 319 -82.24 16.87 7.75
CA GLU A 319 -80.95 16.77 8.39
C GLU A 319 -80.34 18.16 8.66
N LYS A 320 -80.27 18.51 9.96
CA LYS A 320 -79.70 19.79 10.44
C LYS A 320 -78.19 19.74 10.66
N GLU A 321 -77.62 18.54 10.80
CA GLU A 321 -76.19 18.35 11.09
C GLU A 321 -75.30 18.89 9.96
N PHE A 322 -75.66 18.65 8.70
CA PHE A 322 -74.90 19.15 7.54
C PHE A 322 -74.79 20.70 7.51
N LEU A 323 -75.86 21.42 7.89
CA LEU A 323 -75.80 22.90 7.96
C LEU A 323 -74.85 23.37 9.06
N SER A 324 -74.87 22.71 10.22
CA SER A 324 -73.97 23.02 11.32
C SER A 324 -72.51 22.79 10.93
N ASP A 325 -72.20 21.68 10.26
CA ASP A 325 -70.84 21.40 9.78
C ASP A 325 -70.42 22.39 8.68
N TYR A 326 -71.34 22.79 7.80
CA TYR A 326 -71.09 23.82 6.77
C TYR A 326 -70.82 25.21 7.37
N GLU A 327 -71.51 25.60 8.44
CA GLU A 327 -71.24 26.85 9.17
C GLU A 327 -69.82 26.84 9.79
N VAL A 328 -69.43 25.71 10.41
CA VAL A 328 -68.07 25.54 10.95
C VAL A 328 -67.03 25.60 9.84
N PHE A 329 -67.26 24.92 8.71
CA PHE A 329 -66.39 24.97 7.55
C PHE A 329 -66.22 26.40 7.04
N THR A 330 -67.31 27.12 6.80
CA THR A 330 -67.29 28.49 6.30
C THR A 330 -66.52 29.44 7.24
N SER A 331 -66.71 29.30 8.56
CA SER A 331 -65.96 30.09 9.55
C SER A 331 -64.45 29.84 9.51
N HIS A 332 -64.00 28.61 9.23
CA HIS A 332 -62.57 28.31 9.09
C HIS A 332 -62.01 28.77 7.75
N ILE A 333 -62.81 28.71 6.67
CA ILE A 333 -62.43 29.26 5.36
C ILE A 333 -62.16 30.76 5.46
N GLU A 334 -62.94 31.53 6.22
CA GLU A 334 -62.67 32.95 6.44
C GLU A 334 -61.33 33.21 7.15
N ASP A 335 -60.93 32.34 8.10
CA ASP A 335 -59.62 32.41 8.75
C ASP A 335 -58.49 32.05 7.77
N PHE A 336 -58.68 31.00 6.98
CA PHE A 336 -57.73 30.61 5.95
C PHE A 336 -57.54 31.69 4.90
N ASP A 337 -58.61 32.36 4.46
CA ASP A 337 -58.49 33.47 3.51
C ASP A 337 -57.65 34.61 4.08
N LYS A 338 -57.81 34.96 5.37
CA LYS A 338 -56.98 36.00 6.02
C LYS A 338 -55.52 35.59 6.14
N ARG A 339 -55.26 34.35 6.57
CA ARG A 339 -53.90 33.80 6.70
C ARG A 339 -53.22 33.72 5.33
N LEU A 340 -53.92 33.23 4.31
CA LEU A 340 -53.40 33.08 2.96
C LEU A 340 -53.10 34.46 2.36
N ALA A 341 -53.99 35.44 2.53
CA ALA A 341 -53.75 36.82 2.12
C ALA A 341 -52.46 37.39 2.75
N SER A 342 -52.25 37.16 4.04
CA SER A 342 -51.02 37.61 4.72
C SER A 342 -49.76 36.95 4.15
N ILE A 343 -49.82 35.65 3.85
CA ILE A 343 -48.70 34.90 3.25
C ILE A 343 -48.40 35.41 1.84
N ILE A 344 -49.44 35.62 1.01
CA ILE A 344 -49.32 36.15 -0.35
C ILE A 344 -48.70 37.55 -0.32
N CYS A 345 -49.18 38.44 0.54
CA CYS A 345 -48.63 39.80 0.69
C CYS A 345 -47.15 39.75 1.11
N GLN A 346 -46.79 38.90 2.08
CA GLN A 346 -45.40 38.74 2.50
C GLN A 346 -44.52 38.17 1.38
N GLY A 347 -45.05 37.22 0.59
CA GLY A 347 -44.36 36.67 -0.57
C GLY A 347 -44.15 37.72 -1.67
N PHE A 348 -45.14 38.59 -1.90
CA PHE A 348 -45.04 39.69 -2.86
C PHE A 348 -43.99 40.72 -2.43
N GLU A 349 -43.91 41.06 -1.14
CA GLU A 349 -42.89 41.98 -0.61
C GLU A 349 -41.46 41.42 -0.71
N ASP A 350 -41.30 40.09 -0.66
CA ASP A 350 -39.99 39.42 -0.80
C ASP A 350 -39.56 39.22 -2.27
N CYS A 351 -40.42 39.53 -3.24
CA CYS A 351 -40.09 39.41 -4.66
C CYS A 351 -39.04 40.44 -5.08
N SER A 352 -37.85 39.98 -5.50
CA SER A 352 -36.76 40.85 -5.94
C SER A 352 -36.89 41.32 -7.39
N GLU A 353 -37.61 40.56 -8.23
CA GLU A 353 -37.74 40.79 -9.66
C GLU A 353 -39.21 40.94 -10.07
N LEU A 354 -39.47 41.78 -11.08
CA LEU A 354 -40.81 42.01 -11.62
C LEU A 354 -41.46 40.71 -12.15
N GLU A 355 -40.68 39.85 -12.79
CA GLU A 355 -41.17 38.55 -13.28
C GLU A 355 -41.60 37.64 -12.12
N SER A 356 -40.86 37.63 -11.01
CA SER A 356 -41.23 36.87 -9.81
C SER A 356 -42.55 37.37 -9.21
N ALA A 357 -42.78 38.69 -9.20
CA ALA A 357 -44.02 39.28 -8.71
C ALA A 357 -45.23 38.89 -9.60
N PHE A 358 -45.07 38.90 -10.93
CA PHE A 358 -46.11 38.42 -11.84
C PHE A 358 -46.36 36.92 -11.70
N ARG A 359 -45.30 36.10 -11.60
CA ARG A 359 -45.44 34.65 -11.37
C ARG A 359 -46.19 34.35 -10.09
N LEU A 360 -45.96 35.10 -9.01
CA LEU A 360 -46.71 34.94 -7.76
C LEU A 360 -48.20 35.22 -7.98
N VAL A 361 -48.54 36.29 -8.70
CA VAL A 361 -49.93 36.59 -9.07
C VAL A 361 -50.54 35.47 -9.90
N ASP A 362 -49.80 34.93 -10.87
CA ASP A 362 -50.27 33.83 -11.73
C ASP A 362 -50.46 32.51 -10.97
N ILE A 363 -49.54 32.17 -10.04
CA ILE A 363 -49.60 30.93 -9.24
C ILE A 363 -50.84 30.91 -8.36
N PHE A 364 -51.15 32.02 -7.69
CA PHE A 364 -52.34 32.12 -6.86
C PHE A 364 -53.60 32.30 -7.70
N GLY A 365 -53.51 32.96 -8.85
CA GLY A 365 -54.58 33.04 -9.86
C GLY A 365 -55.94 33.35 -9.23
N GLY A 366 -56.91 32.44 -9.41
CA GLY A 366 -58.27 32.59 -8.88
C GLY A 366 -58.40 32.66 -7.35
N LEU A 367 -57.38 32.25 -6.58
CA LEU A 367 -57.37 32.45 -5.12
C LEU A 367 -57.31 33.94 -4.76
N LEU A 368 -56.71 34.77 -5.60
CA LEU A 368 -56.67 36.23 -5.40
C LEU A 368 -58.03 36.90 -5.61
N ASP A 369 -58.94 36.25 -6.33
CA ASP A 369 -60.29 36.77 -6.54
C ASP A 369 -61.23 36.49 -5.36
N ARG A 370 -60.81 35.66 -4.39
CA ARG A 370 -61.58 35.40 -3.18
C ARG A 370 -61.79 36.70 -2.39
N PRO A 371 -63.00 37.02 -1.90
CA PRO A 371 -63.35 38.37 -1.45
C PRO A 371 -62.39 38.97 -0.41
N ILE A 372 -62.01 38.19 0.61
CA ILE A 372 -61.12 38.63 1.69
C ILE A 372 -59.69 38.81 1.18
N ILE A 373 -59.20 37.89 0.36
CA ILE A 373 -57.84 37.94 -0.19
C ILE A 373 -57.73 39.13 -1.14
N LYS A 374 -58.74 39.31 -2.00
CA LYS A 374 -58.83 40.42 -2.94
C LYS A 374 -58.76 41.77 -2.22
N GLU A 375 -59.54 41.95 -1.15
CA GLU A 375 -59.53 43.19 -0.37
C GLU A 375 -58.14 43.50 0.23
N ILE A 376 -57.42 42.49 0.70
CA ILE A 376 -56.10 42.65 1.31
C ILE A 376 -54.99 42.84 0.25
N PHE A 377 -55.10 42.18 -0.90
CA PHE A 377 -54.08 42.18 -1.96
C PHE A 377 -54.25 43.32 -2.98
N ASP A 378 -55.44 43.92 -3.11
CA ASP A 378 -55.75 45.04 -4.02
C ASP A 378 -54.67 46.15 -4.05
N PRO A 379 -54.11 46.60 -2.90
CA PRO A 379 -53.09 47.66 -2.87
C PRO A 379 -51.76 47.30 -3.55
N TYR A 380 -51.52 46.04 -3.89
CA TYR A 380 -50.28 45.58 -4.52
C TYR A 380 -50.33 45.62 -6.05
N TYR A 381 -51.51 45.63 -6.67
CA TYR A 381 -51.63 45.79 -8.13
C TYR A 381 -51.07 47.15 -8.64
N PRO A 382 -51.31 48.30 -7.98
CA PRO A 382 -50.63 49.55 -8.33
C PRO A 382 -49.10 49.48 -8.22
N LYS A 383 -48.55 48.73 -7.25
CA LYS A 383 -47.09 48.54 -7.12
C LYS A 383 -46.49 47.80 -8.32
N LEU A 384 -47.22 46.85 -8.94
CA LEU A 384 -46.78 46.22 -10.19
C LEU A 384 -46.64 47.22 -11.34
N VAL A 385 -47.57 48.18 -11.43
CA VAL A 385 -47.50 49.27 -12.43
C VAL A 385 -46.30 50.17 -12.15
N GLU A 386 -46.04 50.52 -10.90
CA GLU A 386 -44.84 51.27 -10.48
C GLU A 386 -43.54 50.54 -10.85
N TYR A 387 -43.45 49.25 -10.53
CA TYR A 387 -42.27 48.43 -10.86
C TYR A 387 -42.04 48.33 -12.36
N THR A 388 -43.11 48.17 -13.15
CA THR A 388 -43.00 48.13 -14.63
C THR A 388 -42.58 49.49 -15.20
N ASN A 389 -43.11 50.58 -14.66
CA ASN A 389 -42.67 51.94 -15.02
C ASN A 389 -41.16 52.13 -14.78
N ARG A 390 -40.66 51.68 -13.62
CA ARG A 390 -39.24 51.74 -13.29
C ARG A 390 -38.38 50.88 -14.22
N GLU A 391 -38.85 49.69 -14.60
CA GLU A 391 -38.14 48.84 -15.57
C GLU A 391 -38.07 49.49 -16.96
N LEU A 392 -39.13 50.19 -17.41
CA LEU A 392 -39.09 50.96 -18.66
C LEU A 392 -38.06 52.09 -18.60
N ASP A 393 -37.93 52.77 -17.46
CA ASP A 393 -36.89 53.80 -17.27
C ASP A 393 -35.48 53.20 -17.32
N VAL A 394 -35.27 52.04 -16.70
CA VAL A 394 -33.99 51.31 -16.76
C VAL A 394 -33.66 50.89 -18.20
N VAL A 395 -34.64 50.37 -18.94
CA VAL A 395 -34.46 49.98 -20.33
C VAL A 395 -34.10 51.19 -21.21
N LYS A 396 -34.70 52.36 -20.95
CA LYS A 396 -34.34 53.59 -21.66
C LYS A 396 -32.89 53.99 -21.41
N VAL A 397 -32.39 53.87 -20.17
CA VAL A 397 -30.98 54.12 -19.85
C VAL A 397 -30.05 53.16 -20.61
N ILE A 398 -30.40 51.87 -20.69
CA ILE A 398 -29.63 50.87 -21.45
C ILE A 398 -29.56 51.24 -22.93
N TYR A 399 -30.70 51.67 -23.50
CA TYR A 399 -30.75 52.15 -24.88
C TYR A 399 -29.83 53.35 -25.10
N ASP A 400 -29.87 54.35 -24.21
CA ASP A 400 -29.06 55.56 -24.34
C ASP A 400 -27.56 55.27 -24.25
N ILE A 401 -27.15 54.34 -23.37
CA ILE A 401 -25.76 53.88 -23.28
C ILE A 401 -25.33 53.20 -24.58
N GLN A 402 -26.18 52.34 -25.16
CA GLN A 402 -25.87 51.68 -26.43
C GLN A 402 -25.71 52.69 -27.57
N MET A 403 -26.56 53.72 -27.64
CA MET A 403 -26.45 54.77 -28.65
C MET A 403 -25.15 55.58 -28.48
N GLN A 404 -24.73 55.88 -27.26
CA GLN A 404 -23.44 56.53 -26.98
C GLN A 404 -22.25 55.66 -27.39
N ALA A 405 -22.30 54.35 -27.11
CA ALA A 405 -21.25 53.42 -27.49
C ALA A 405 -21.12 53.27 -29.02
N MET A 406 -22.22 53.39 -29.76
CA MET A 406 -22.24 53.33 -31.22
C MET A 406 -21.45 54.49 -31.87
N LEU A 407 -21.37 55.64 -31.20
CA LEU A 407 -20.59 56.81 -31.64
C LEU A 407 -19.09 56.72 -31.30
N SER A 408 -18.66 55.72 -30.54
CA SER A 408 -17.27 55.52 -30.16
C SER A 408 -16.46 54.79 -31.24
N GLU A 409 -15.14 54.95 -31.25
CA GLU A 409 -14.25 54.28 -32.22
C GLU A 409 -14.35 52.74 -32.22
N PHE A 410 -14.82 52.15 -31.11
CA PHE A 410 -14.95 50.69 -30.96
C PHE A 410 -16.30 50.13 -31.43
N GLY A 411 -17.28 51.01 -31.71
CA GLY A 411 -18.66 50.64 -32.07
C GLY A 411 -19.47 50.07 -30.89
N ALA A 412 -20.77 49.84 -31.12
CA ALA A 412 -21.66 49.34 -30.07
C ALA A 412 -21.36 47.86 -29.74
N PRO A 413 -21.35 47.47 -28.45
CA PRO A 413 -21.12 46.09 -28.05
C PRO A 413 -22.31 45.21 -28.49
N VAL A 414 -21.99 44.12 -29.18
CA VAL A 414 -22.94 43.06 -29.58
C VAL A 414 -22.61 41.76 -28.88
N HIS A 415 -23.55 40.81 -28.87
CA HIS A 415 -23.32 39.48 -28.29
C HIS A 415 -22.13 38.78 -28.93
N ARG A 416 -21.43 37.98 -28.11
CA ARG A 416 -20.28 37.19 -28.57
C ARG A 416 -20.68 36.30 -29.74
N ASN A 417 -19.85 36.27 -30.77
CA ASN A 417 -20.05 35.50 -32.01
C ASN A 417 -21.23 35.93 -32.90
N LEU A 418 -21.95 37.02 -32.56
CA LEU A 418 -22.88 37.63 -33.51
C LEU A 418 -22.16 38.69 -34.35
N PRO A 419 -22.47 38.75 -35.66
CA PRO A 419 -21.93 39.80 -36.51
C PRO A 419 -22.61 41.14 -36.17
N LYS A 420 -22.02 42.27 -36.57
CA LYS A 420 -22.34 43.60 -36.01
C LYS A 420 -23.78 44.04 -36.28
N VAL A 421 -24.31 43.76 -37.47
CA VAL A 421 -25.63 44.21 -37.92
C VAL A 421 -26.69 43.31 -37.30
N TYR A 422 -26.63 42.01 -37.53
CA TYR A 422 -27.56 41.07 -36.88
C TYR A 422 -27.46 41.13 -35.35
N GLY A 423 -26.27 41.32 -34.78
CA GLY A 423 -26.07 41.47 -33.34
C GLY A 423 -26.76 42.71 -32.77
N GLY A 424 -26.72 43.83 -33.49
CA GLY A 424 -27.48 45.03 -33.14
C GLY A 424 -29.00 44.80 -33.25
N LEU A 425 -29.48 44.18 -34.35
CA LEU A 425 -30.89 43.81 -34.52
C LEU A 425 -31.37 42.85 -33.43
N ARG A 426 -30.54 41.87 -33.05
CA ARG A 426 -30.81 40.92 -31.97
C ARG A 426 -30.87 41.61 -30.61
N TRP A 427 -29.94 42.52 -30.33
CA TRP A 427 -29.98 43.33 -29.11
C TRP A 427 -31.27 44.15 -29.04
N ALA A 428 -31.65 44.83 -30.12
CA ALA A 428 -32.90 45.60 -30.17
C ALA A 428 -34.12 44.71 -29.93
N GLN A 429 -34.13 43.50 -30.51
CA GLN A 429 -35.15 42.49 -30.27
C GLN A 429 -35.19 42.01 -28.81
N GLU A 430 -34.04 41.83 -28.15
CA GLU A 430 -34.00 41.40 -26.75
C GLU A 430 -34.48 42.49 -25.79
N ILE A 431 -34.13 43.75 -26.09
CA ILE A 431 -34.66 44.90 -25.35
C ILE A 431 -36.18 44.99 -25.55
N ARG A 432 -36.66 44.76 -26.78
CA ARG A 432 -38.09 44.67 -27.10
C ARG A 432 -38.77 43.55 -26.30
N GLU A 433 -38.23 42.34 -26.31
CA GLU A 433 -38.77 41.21 -25.55
C GLU A 433 -38.78 41.47 -24.04
N ARG A 434 -37.75 42.16 -23.50
CA ARG A 434 -37.67 42.52 -22.08
C ARG A 434 -38.79 43.47 -21.66
N VAL A 435 -39.23 44.39 -22.52
CA VAL A 435 -40.34 45.29 -22.21
C VAL A 435 -41.70 44.70 -22.58
N GLU A 436 -41.77 43.90 -23.65
CA GLU A 436 -43.02 43.26 -24.09
C GLU A 436 -43.53 42.22 -23.09
N LYS A 437 -42.65 41.43 -22.48
CA LYS A 437 -43.05 40.35 -21.54
C LYS A 437 -43.83 40.88 -20.32
N PRO A 438 -43.32 41.84 -19.53
CA PRO A 438 -44.09 42.41 -18.40
C PRO A 438 -45.41 43.07 -18.85
N ILE A 439 -45.39 43.74 -20.01
CA ILE A 439 -46.57 44.40 -20.57
C ILE A 439 -47.64 43.38 -21.01
N ALA A 440 -47.22 42.23 -21.56
CA ALA A 440 -48.12 41.17 -21.95
C ALA A 440 -48.84 40.55 -20.74
N ASN A 441 -48.17 40.42 -19.59
CA ASN A 441 -48.78 39.88 -18.37
C ASN A 441 -49.96 40.74 -17.88
N PHE A 442 -49.93 42.06 -18.10
CA PHE A 442 -51.06 42.92 -17.78
C PHE A 442 -52.31 42.68 -18.62
N LYS A 443 -52.21 42.02 -19.79
CA LYS A 443 -53.41 41.65 -20.58
C LYS A 443 -54.31 40.65 -19.85
N HIS A 444 -53.75 39.90 -18.91
CA HIS A 444 -54.46 38.90 -18.12
C HIS A 444 -54.97 39.43 -16.78
N ILE A 445 -54.61 40.67 -16.40
CA ILE A 445 -55.00 41.29 -15.13
C ILE A 445 -56.11 42.32 -15.36
N GLU A 446 -57.35 41.94 -15.09
CA GLU A 446 -58.50 42.85 -15.15
C GLU A 446 -58.65 43.65 -13.84
N HIS A 447 -57.75 44.61 -13.61
CA HIS A 447 -57.75 45.44 -12.40
C HIS A 447 -58.03 46.92 -12.68
N SER A 448 -58.69 47.61 -11.74
CA SER A 448 -59.05 49.02 -11.84
C SER A 448 -57.85 49.96 -12.01
N CYS A 449 -56.68 49.55 -11.51
CA CYS A 449 -55.42 50.29 -11.62
C CYS A 449 -54.92 50.45 -13.07
N MET A 450 -55.39 49.63 -14.02
CA MET A 450 -55.04 49.79 -15.45
C MET A 450 -55.65 51.05 -16.07
N LYS A 451 -56.61 51.69 -15.39
CA LYS A 451 -57.19 52.98 -15.79
C LYS A 451 -56.59 54.17 -15.01
N SER A 452 -55.54 53.94 -14.24
CA SER A 452 -54.83 54.98 -13.50
C SER A 452 -53.94 55.81 -14.43
N LEU A 453 -53.61 57.04 -14.02
CA LEU A 453 -52.70 57.92 -14.77
C LEU A 453 -51.30 57.30 -14.89
N GLU A 454 -50.87 56.57 -13.86
CA GLU A 454 -49.60 55.87 -13.79
C GLU A 454 -49.52 54.71 -14.80
N ALA A 455 -50.64 54.03 -15.05
CA ALA A 455 -50.72 52.98 -16.07
C ALA A 455 -50.73 53.57 -17.49
N GLU A 456 -51.44 54.68 -17.72
CA GLU A 456 -51.38 55.40 -19.01
C GLU A 456 -49.95 55.89 -19.32
N GLU A 457 -49.24 56.40 -18.31
CA GLU A 457 -47.84 56.79 -18.47
C GLU A 457 -46.93 55.62 -18.84
N MET A 458 -47.15 54.46 -18.20
CA MET A 458 -46.42 53.22 -18.48
C MET A 458 -46.58 52.76 -19.93
N PHE A 459 -47.80 52.70 -20.44
CA PHE A 459 -48.05 52.35 -21.84
C PHE A 459 -47.47 53.37 -22.82
N ARG A 460 -47.51 54.67 -22.48
CA ARG A 460 -46.87 55.73 -23.29
C ARG A 460 -45.36 55.55 -23.39
N LYS A 461 -44.67 55.30 -22.26
CA LYS A 461 -43.22 55.03 -22.22
C LYS A 461 -42.87 53.79 -23.05
N TYR A 462 -43.68 52.75 -22.97
CA TYR A 462 -43.53 51.52 -23.76
C TYR A 462 -43.65 51.79 -25.27
N GLU A 463 -44.68 52.51 -25.71
CA GLU A 463 -44.85 52.87 -27.13
C GLU A 463 -43.69 53.74 -27.66
N GLU A 464 -43.20 54.67 -26.85
CA GLU A 464 -42.03 55.50 -27.19
C GLU A 464 -40.78 54.64 -27.35
N MET A 465 -40.55 53.69 -26.44
CA MET A 465 -39.42 52.77 -26.51
C MET A 465 -39.45 51.90 -27.77
N LEU A 466 -40.63 51.37 -28.15
CA LEU A 466 -40.78 50.61 -29.39
C LEU A 466 -40.46 51.44 -30.65
N LYS A 467 -40.86 52.72 -30.67
CA LYS A 467 -40.52 53.63 -31.79
C LYS A 467 -39.01 53.85 -31.90
N LEU A 468 -38.32 54.03 -30.78
CA LEU A 468 -36.86 54.17 -30.74
C LEU A 468 -36.17 52.91 -31.28
N LEU A 469 -36.57 51.72 -30.82
CA LEU A 469 -35.99 50.45 -31.28
C LEU A 469 -36.20 50.24 -32.79
N ASN A 470 -37.41 50.51 -33.32
CA ASN A 470 -37.67 50.39 -34.76
C ASN A 470 -36.82 51.36 -35.60
N SER A 471 -36.60 52.59 -35.10
CA SER A 471 -35.76 53.57 -35.79
C SER A 471 -34.29 53.14 -35.85
N TYR A 472 -33.79 52.54 -34.77
CA TYR A 472 -32.45 51.97 -34.69
C TYR A 472 -32.28 50.78 -35.66
N GLU A 473 -33.23 49.84 -35.66
CA GLU A 473 -33.18 48.66 -36.53
C GLU A 473 -33.13 49.06 -38.02
N THR A 474 -33.94 50.04 -38.42
CA THR A 474 -33.99 50.54 -39.80
C THR A 474 -32.67 51.19 -40.22
N SER A 475 -32.13 52.08 -39.38
CA SER A 475 -30.87 52.79 -39.68
C SER A 475 -29.68 51.85 -39.81
N LEU A 476 -29.60 50.83 -38.94
CA LEU A 476 -28.51 49.86 -38.93
C LEU A 476 -28.51 48.99 -40.21
N TYR A 477 -29.69 48.63 -40.70
CA TYR A 477 -29.85 47.85 -41.92
C TYR A 477 -29.49 48.63 -43.19
N GLU A 478 -29.94 49.88 -43.29
CA GLU A 478 -29.66 50.76 -44.44
C GLU A 478 -28.15 51.05 -44.59
N GLU A 479 -27.42 51.25 -43.49
CA GLU A 479 -25.97 51.47 -43.52
C GLU A 479 -25.21 50.23 -44.03
N TRP A 480 -25.61 49.04 -43.62
CA TRP A 480 -24.98 47.79 -44.06
C TRP A 480 -25.21 47.55 -45.56
N THR A 481 -26.45 47.67 -46.03
CA THR A 481 -26.79 47.42 -47.44
C THR A 481 -26.01 48.32 -48.42
N ALA A 482 -25.64 49.54 -48.01
CA ALA A 482 -24.86 50.46 -48.83
C ALA A 482 -23.38 50.03 -49.04
N GLY A 483 -22.75 49.33 -48.08
CA GLY A 483 -21.32 49.00 -48.12
C GLY A 483 -20.97 47.57 -48.57
N VAL A 484 -21.92 46.62 -48.48
CA VAL A 484 -21.64 45.18 -48.62
C VAL A 484 -21.24 44.76 -50.04
N SER A 485 -21.84 45.35 -51.08
CA SER A 485 -21.55 44.99 -52.47
C SER A 485 -20.10 45.30 -52.88
N GLU A 486 -19.55 46.44 -52.44
CA GLU A 486 -18.18 46.83 -52.73
C GLU A 486 -17.18 45.88 -52.05
N ALA A 487 -17.40 45.58 -50.75
CA ALA A 487 -16.57 44.68 -49.97
C ALA A 487 -16.54 43.23 -50.51
N CYS A 488 -17.67 42.72 -51.03
CA CYS A 488 -17.73 41.38 -51.62
C CYS A 488 -16.90 41.28 -52.91
N SER A 489 -17.02 42.28 -53.79
CA SER A 489 -16.41 42.23 -55.13
C SER A 489 -14.89 42.42 -55.13
N PHE A 490 -14.35 43.20 -54.19
CA PHE A 490 -12.91 43.46 -54.07
C PHE A 490 -12.16 42.28 -53.43
N ASN A 491 -12.68 41.76 -52.31
CA ASN A 491 -11.99 40.75 -51.52
C ASN A 491 -11.97 39.36 -52.19
N LEU A 492 -12.97 39.03 -53.02
CA LEU A 492 -12.99 37.77 -53.78
C LEU A 492 -11.91 37.67 -54.87
N LYS A 493 -11.31 38.79 -55.29
CA LYS A 493 -10.25 38.84 -56.32
C LYS A 493 -8.84 38.67 -55.77
N GLN A 494 -8.68 38.58 -54.45
CA GLN A 494 -7.40 38.37 -53.78
C GLN A 494 -6.91 36.92 -53.94
N PRO A 495 -5.58 36.66 -53.88
CA PRO A 495 -5.03 35.31 -53.95
C PRO A 495 -5.48 34.42 -52.77
N LEU A 496 -5.37 33.10 -52.89
CA LEU A 496 -5.83 32.15 -51.86
C LEU A 496 -4.95 32.11 -50.60
N LEU A 497 -3.63 32.25 -50.76
CA LEU A 497 -2.65 32.23 -49.67
C LEU A 497 -1.82 33.51 -49.65
N THR A 498 -1.36 33.90 -48.46
CA THR A 498 -0.34 34.94 -48.26
C THR A 498 0.82 34.39 -47.46
N ARG A 499 2.04 34.72 -47.89
CA ARG A 499 3.28 34.35 -47.19
C ARG A 499 3.87 35.55 -46.47
N ASN A 500 4.21 35.38 -45.20
CA ASN A 500 4.95 36.39 -44.46
C ASN A 500 6.44 36.35 -44.89
N LYS A 501 6.96 37.48 -45.38
CA LYS A 501 8.33 37.59 -45.90
C LYS A 501 9.43 37.46 -44.85
N GLU A 502 9.10 37.64 -43.56
CA GLU A 502 10.09 37.56 -42.47
C GLU A 502 10.14 36.16 -41.84
N THR A 503 9.00 35.47 -41.74
CA THR A 503 8.90 34.16 -41.04
C THR A 503 8.70 32.97 -41.98
N ASN A 504 8.50 33.20 -43.28
CA ASN A 504 8.14 32.19 -44.28
C ASN A 504 6.88 31.36 -43.95
N LEU A 505 6.11 31.77 -42.95
CA LEU A 505 4.83 31.13 -42.62
C LEU A 505 3.75 31.59 -43.61
N ILE A 506 2.84 30.68 -43.92
CA ILE A 506 1.71 30.93 -44.81
C ILE A 506 0.43 31.17 -44.00
N ALA A 507 -0.50 31.91 -44.57
CA ALA A 507 -1.84 32.15 -44.03
C ALA A 507 -2.88 32.10 -45.15
N VAL A 508 -4.09 31.65 -44.82
CA VAL A 508 -5.22 31.69 -45.75
C VAL A 508 -5.69 33.12 -45.91
N ASN A 509 -5.70 33.62 -47.14
CA ASN A 509 -6.03 35.00 -47.47
C ASN A 509 -7.53 35.16 -47.75
N PHE A 510 -8.35 34.87 -46.74
CA PHE A 510 -9.78 35.08 -46.76
C PHE A 510 -10.15 36.26 -45.87
N ASP A 511 -10.48 37.41 -46.48
CA ASP A 511 -10.66 38.65 -45.75
C ASP A 511 -11.77 38.54 -44.67
N PRO A 512 -11.53 39.00 -43.42
CA PRO A 512 -12.52 38.96 -42.34
C PRO A 512 -13.85 39.64 -42.68
N GLN A 513 -13.87 40.63 -43.59
CA GLN A 513 -15.09 41.29 -44.06
C GLN A 513 -15.99 40.31 -44.82
N LEU A 514 -15.44 39.38 -45.62
CA LEU A 514 -16.24 38.35 -46.30
C LEU A 514 -16.84 37.35 -45.32
N VAL A 515 -16.11 37.01 -44.25
CA VAL A 515 -16.62 36.17 -43.16
C VAL A 515 -17.76 36.87 -42.43
N ALA A 516 -17.61 38.18 -42.17
CA ALA A 516 -18.65 38.98 -41.57
C ALA A 516 -19.90 38.98 -42.44
N VAL A 517 -19.79 39.26 -43.75
CA VAL A 517 -20.93 39.24 -44.69
C VAL A 517 -21.58 37.86 -44.75
N LEU A 518 -20.83 36.76 -44.88
CA LEU A 518 -21.39 35.40 -44.88
C LEU A 518 -22.17 35.08 -43.60
N ARG A 519 -21.68 35.54 -42.45
CA ARG A 519 -22.38 35.39 -41.16
C ARG A 519 -23.62 36.27 -41.09
N GLU A 520 -23.55 37.53 -41.52
CA GLU A 520 -24.70 38.43 -41.57
C GLU A 520 -25.82 37.81 -42.43
N VAL A 521 -25.50 37.39 -43.65
CA VAL A 521 -26.46 36.79 -44.58
C VAL A 521 -27.07 35.50 -44.02
N HIS A 522 -26.27 34.63 -43.39
CA HIS A 522 -26.78 33.40 -42.74
C HIS A 522 -27.83 33.68 -41.66
N TYR A 523 -27.58 34.66 -40.81
CA TYR A 523 -28.50 34.99 -39.71
C TYR A 523 -29.71 35.81 -40.19
N LEU A 524 -29.54 36.64 -41.21
CA LEU A 524 -30.63 37.40 -41.83
C LEU A 524 -31.58 36.49 -42.63
N GLU A 525 -31.08 35.50 -43.38
CA GLU A 525 -31.92 34.52 -44.12
C GLU A 525 -32.81 33.71 -43.16
N LYS A 526 -32.26 33.30 -42.01
CA LYS A 526 -33.05 32.62 -40.95
C LYS A 526 -34.16 33.48 -40.36
N ARG A 527 -34.01 34.80 -40.37
CA ARG A 527 -34.99 35.76 -39.81
C ARG A 527 -36.13 36.07 -40.80
N GLN A 528 -35.99 35.76 -42.09
CA GLN A 528 -37.00 35.91 -43.17
C GLN A 528 -37.66 37.31 -43.30
N LEU A 529 -37.04 38.37 -42.76
CA LEU A 529 -37.71 39.65 -42.57
C LEU A 529 -37.20 40.79 -43.49
N GLU A 530 -36.08 40.62 -44.20
CA GLU A 530 -35.40 41.71 -44.94
C GLU A 530 -34.79 41.26 -46.28
N ASP A 531 -34.82 42.12 -47.33
CA ASP A 531 -34.30 41.84 -48.68
C ASP A 531 -32.77 41.96 -48.76
N ILE A 532 -32.07 40.83 -48.85
CA ILE A 532 -30.59 40.74 -48.90
C ILE A 532 -30.06 41.26 -50.26
N PRO A 533 -28.99 42.09 -50.31
CA PRO A 533 -28.35 42.52 -51.55
C PRO A 533 -27.88 41.36 -52.45
N GLU A 534 -28.04 41.48 -53.77
CA GLU A 534 -27.81 40.39 -54.75
C GLU A 534 -26.36 39.84 -54.72
N ASP A 535 -25.36 40.71 -54.54
CA ASP A 535 -23.95 40.29 -54.46
C ASP A 535 -23.62 39.50 -53.18
N ALA A 536 -24.26 39.87 -52.07
CA ALA A 536 -24.14 39.15 -50.79
C ALA A 536 -24.85 37.78 -50.85
N ALA A 537 -26.01 37.73 -51.51
CA ALA A 537 -26.74 36.48 -51.75
C ALA A 537 -25.95 35.53 -52.69
N LYS A 538 -25.30 36.06 -53.73
CA LYS A 538 -24.39 35.29 -54.60
C LYS A 538 -23.21 34.73 -53.84
N LEU A 539 -22.55 35.54 -52.99
CA LEU A 539 -21.48 35.07 -52.10
C LEU A 539 -21.96 33.93 -51.20
N PHE A 540 -23.14 34.09 -50.59
CA PHE A 540 -23.72 33.08 -49.70
C PHE A 540 -24.12 31.78 -50.43
N SER A 541 -24.59 31.85 -51.68
CA SER A 541 -24.89 30.65 -52.48
C SER A 541 -23.68 29.74 -52.69
N LYS A 542 -22.47 30.30 -52.72
CA LYS A 542 -21.19 29.57 -52.81
C LYS A 542 -20.54 29.32 -51.44
N ASN A 543 -21.22 29.63 -50.32
CA ASN A 543 -20.66 29.55 -48.96
C ASN A 543 -20.13 28.15 -48.60
N GLU A 544 -20.84 27.07 -48.92
CA GLU A 544 -20.35 25.71 -48.67
C GLU A 544 -19.06 25.40 -49.46
N THR A 545 -18.92 25.96 -50.65
CA THR A 545 -17.69 25.83 -51.45
C THR A 545 -16.53 26.58 -50.80
N PHE A 546 -16.76 27.84 -50.38
CA PHE A 546 -15.75 28.63 -49.65
C PHE A 546 -15.37 28.03 -48.30
N ARG A 547 -16.35 27.48 -47.57
CA ARG A 547 -16.11 26.77 -46.32
C ARG A 547 -15.26 25.53 -46.55
N LYS A 548 -15.55 24.75 -47.59
CA LYS A 548 -14.74 23.59 -47.99
C LYS A 548 -13.32 24.01 -48.35
N PHE A 549 -13.15 25.05 -49.17
CA PHE A 549 -11.84 25.55 -49.60
C PHE A 549 -11.04 26.06 -48.40
N ARG A 550 -11.65 26.92 -47.58
CA ARG A 550 -11.05 27.48 -46.38
C ARG A 550 -10.68 26.40 -45.37
N ALA A 551 -11.55 25.44 -45.08
CA ALA A 551 -11.24 24.39 -44.11
C ALA A 551 -10.03 23.55 -44.54
N ASN A 552 -9.91 23.23 -45.83
CA ASN A 552 -8.79 22.44 -46.34
C ASN A 552 -7.51 23.28 -46.45
N LEU A 553 -7.60 24.55 -46.84
CA LEU A 553 -6.48 25.48 -46.83
C LEU A 553 -6.01 25.79 -45.40
N ASP A 554 -6.91 25.99 -44.44
CA ASP A 554 -6.58 26.23 -43.02
C ASP A 554 -5.87 25.00 -42.42
N LEU A 555 -6.31 23.78 -42.75
CA LEU A 555 -5.61 22.54 -42.36
C LEU A 555 -4.22 22.44 -42.99
N THR A 556 -4.13 22.72 -44.29
CA THR A 556 -2.85 22.70 -45.03
C THR A 556 -1.87 23.71 -44.45
N VAL A 557 -2.33 24.93 -44.19
CA VAL A 557 -1.55 26.00 -43.53
C VAL A 557 -1.13 25.59 -42.13
N ALA A 558 -2.05 25.04 -41.33
CA ALA A 558 -1.76 24.61 -39.97
C ALA A 558 -0.70 23.51 -39.93
N TRP A 559 -0.84 22.49 -40.77
CA TRP A 559 0.14 21.40 -40.86
C TRP A 559 1.49 21.88 -41.38
N TYR A 560 1.52 22.70 -42.43
CA TYR A 560 2.76 23.27 -42.95
C TYR A 560 3.48 24.14 -41.91
N ASN A 561 2.75 25.06 -41.26
CA ASN A 561 3.31 25.93 -40.22
C ASN A 561 3.75 25.12 -39.00
N LYS A 562 3.01 24.06 -38.62
CA LYS A 562 3.41 23.15 -37.53
C LYS A 562 4.72 22.44 -37.84
N VAL A 563 4.89 21.92 -39.05
CA VAL A 563 6.16 21.32 -39.47
C VAL A 563 7.26 22.38 -39.42
N ARG A 564 7.07 23.55 -40.05
CA ARG A 564 8.06 24.65 -40.05
C ARG A 564 8.46 25.15 -38.66
N GLN A 565 7.54 25.19 -37.70
CA GLN A 565 7.79 25.71 -36.35
C GLN A 565 8.35 24.67 -35.39
N THR A 566 7.96 23.40 -35.54
CA THR A 566 8.31 22.37 -34.56
C THR A 566 9.57 21.60 -34.94
N VAL A 567 9.86 21.45 -36.23
CA VAL A 567 11.02 20.69 -36.72
C VAL A 567 12.29 21.24 -36.10
N LEU A 568 13.03 20.37 -35.39
CA LEU A 568 14.27 20.74 -34.71
C LEU A 568 15.39 20.98 -35.74
N GLU A 569 16.46 21.68 -35.34
CA GLU A 569 17.62 21.95 -36.21
C GLU A 569 18.26 20.66 -36.76
N VAL A 570 18.21 19.56 -35.99
CA VAL A 570 18.69 18.24 -36.40
C VAL A 570 17.72 17.49 -37.32
N GLU A 571 16.43 17.80 -37.26
CA GLU A 571 15.38 17.18 -38.09
C GLU A 571 15.21 17.92 -39.43
N TYR A 572 15.46 19.23 -39.47
CA TYR A 572 15.24 20.08 -40.65
C TYR A 572 15.98 19.60 -41.90
N PRO A 573 17.28 19.23 -41.83
CA PRO A 573 18.02 18.75 -43.01
C PRO A 573 17.44 17.46 -43.61
N LEU A 574 16.70 16.66 -42.84
CA LEU A 574 16.06 15.41 -43.29
C LEU A 574 14.76 15.66 -44.07
N VAL A 575 14.09 16.80 -43.84
CA VAL A 575 12.81 17.16 -44.50
C VAL A 575 12.92 18.34 -45.46
N GLU A 576 14.08 18.99 -45.53
CA GLU A 576 14.35 20.19 -46.33
C GLU A 576 13.90 20.08 -47.79
N GLN A 577 14.24 18.97 -48.47
CA GLN A 577 13.88 18.75 -49.87
C GLN A 577 12.36 18.62 -50.06
N GLN A 578 11.69 17.91 -49.15
CA GLN A 578 10.23 17.74 -49.19
C GLN A 578 9.49 19.06 -48.90
N LEU A 579 10.05 19.89 -48.01
CA LEU A 579 9.53 21.25 -47.76
C LEU A 579 9.71 22.17 -48.98
N ALA A 580 10.82 22.07 -49.71
CA ALA A 580 11.05 22.84 -50.93
C ALA A 580 10.08 22.46 -52.06
N ASP A 581 9.78 21.17 -52.22
CA ASP A 581 8.78 20.70 -53.19
C ASP A 581 7.38 21.23 -52.87
N ILE A 582 7.00 21.23 -51.58
CA ILE A 582 5.75 21.83 -51.09
C ILE A 582 5.74 23.35 -51.30
N ASP A 583 6.86 24.04 -51.05
CA ASP A 583 6.97 25.48 -51.27
C ASP A 583 6.74 25.87 -52.72
N HIS A 584 7.28 25.11 -53.67
CA HIS A 584 7.06 25.35 -55.09
C HIS A 584 5.59 25.18 -55.49
N GLN A 585 4.89 24.19 -54.92
CA GLN A 585 3.45 24.01 -55.14
C GLN A 585 2.66 25.21 -54.59
N LEU A 586 3.02 25.71 -53.40
CA LEU A 586 2.34 26.82 -52.73
C LEU A 586 2.44 28.17 -53.49
N GLU A 587 3.49 28.39 -54.29
CA GLU A 587 3.66 29.62 -55.10
C GLU A 587 2.50 29.85 -56.09
N GLU A 588 1.85 28.78 -56.56
CA GLU A 588 0.71 28.86 -57.49
C GLU A 588 -0.55 29.44 -56.81
N ALA A 589 -0.78 29.10 -55.52
CA ALA A 589 -1.85 29.67 -54.70
C ALA A 589 -1.57 31.09 -54.19
N GLU A 590 -0.31 31.51 -54.14
CA GLU A 590 0.09 32.86 -53.72
C GLU A 590 -0.05 33.89 -54.85
N ASN A 591 0.14 33.47 -56.11
CA ASN A 591 0.25 34.40 -57.24
C ASN A 591 -0.84 34.28 -58.32
N ALA A 592 -1.42 33.09 -58.54
CA ALA A 592 -2.27 32.83 -59.71
C ALA A 592 -3.73 32.46 -59.37
N LEU A 593 -3.98 31.76 -58.25
CA LEU A 593 -5.32 31.31 -57.87
C LEU A 593 -6.03 32.32 -56.96
N ASN A 594 -7.31 32.60 -57.26
CA ASN A 594 -8.21 33.42 -56.44
C ASN A 594 -9.49 32.65 -56.07
N TRP A 595 -10.32 33.24 -55.22
CA TRP A 595 -11.55 32.61 -54.69
C TRP A 595 -12.65 32.39 -55.74
N THR A 596 -12.55 32.98 -56.94
CA THR A 596 -13.57 32.84 -57.99
C THR A 596 -13.29 31.73 -59.01
N ASN A 597 -12.11 31.11 -58.97
CA ASN A 597 -11.72 30.05 -59.90
C ASN A 597 -12.39 28.71 -59.54
N ASP A 598 -13.15 28.12 -60.48
CA ASP A 598 -13.89 26.88 -60.24
C ASP A 598 -12.98 25.62 -60.17
N ASP A 599 -11.77 25.66 -60.75
CA ASP A 599 -10.79 24.55 -60.75
C ASP A 599 -9.86 24.52 -59.51
N ALA A 600 -10.03 25.46 -58.55
CA ALA A 600 -9.15 25.57 -57.39
C ALA A 600 -9.21 24.37 -56.41
N TRP A 601 -10.28 23.57 -56.45
CA TRP A 601 -10.46 22.44 -55.53
C TRP A 601 -9.42 21.33 -55.72
N GLY A 602 -9.12 20.95 -56.97
CA GLY A 602 -8.17 19.87 -57.26
C GLY A 602 -6.77 20.21 -56.73
N TYR A 603 -6.32 21.45 -56.95
CA TYR A 603 -5.08 21.96 -56.38
C TYR A 603 -5.05 21.92 -54.84
N ILE A 604 -6.16 22.31 -54.18
CA ILE A 604 -6.24 22.32 -52.71
C ILE A 604 -6.14 20.90 -52.14
N GLU A 605 -6.77 19.91 -52.77
CA GLU A 605 -6.67 18.50 -52.34
C GLU A 605 -5.24 17.96 -52.47
N ASP A 606 -4.60 18.17 -53.63
CA ASP A 606 -3.24 17.68 -53.89
C ASP A 606 -2.23 18.31 -52.92
N THR A 607 -2.30 19.63 -52.73
CA THR A 607 -1.40 20.37 -51.82
C THR A 607 -1.61 19.95 -50.37
N ARG A 608 -2.87 19.74 -49.95
CA ARG A 608 -3.23 19.27 -48.61
C ARG A 608 -2.64 17.88 -48.34
N GLU A 609 -2.76 16.95 -49.29
CA GLU A 609 -2.28 15.57 -49.12
C GLU A 609 -0.75 15.51 -49.01
N MET A 610 -0.03 16.31 -49.81
CA MET A 610 1.43 16.42 -49.72
C MET A 610 1.88 16.94 -48.35
N VAL A 611 1.24 18.00 -47.83
CA VAL A 611 1.57 18.58 -46.52
C VAL A 611 1.21 17.63 -45.37
N HIS A 612 0.05 16.96 -45.45
CA HIS A 612 -0.40 16.02 -44.43
C HIS A 612 0.49 14.77 -44.34
N ASP A 613 0.94 14.22 -45.47
CA ASP A 613 1.88 13.09 -45.47
C ASP A 613 3.18 13.45 -44.74
N LEU A 614 3.72 14.64 -45.01
CA LEU A 614 4.91 15.12 -44.33
C LEU A 614 4.68 15.34 -42.83
N GLU A 615 3.62 16.07 -42.46
CA GLU A 615 3.31 16.36 -41.06
C GLU A 615 3.09 15.08 -40.25
N LYS A 616 2.33 14.12 -40.79
CA LYS A 616 2.06 12.85 -40.14
C LYS A 616 3.33 12.06 -39.85
N ARG A 617 4.25 11.98 -40.83
CA ARG A 617 5.52 11.27 -40.67
C ARG A 617 6.42 11.94 -39.64
N VAL A 618 6.56 13.27 -39.71
CA VAL A 618 7.36 14.06 -38.77
C VAL A 618 6.79 13.96 -37.34
N GLN A 619 5.47 14.07 -37.19
CA GLN A 619 4.84 13.95 -35.87
C GLN A 619 5.02 12.56 -35.29
N LYS A 620 4.83 11.50 -36.09
CA LYS A 620 5.05 10.13 -35.63
C LYS A 620 6.51 9.89 -35.20
N ALA A 621 7.47 10.46 -35.91
CA ALA A 621 8.88 10.38 -35.53
C ALA A 621 9.16 11.10 -34.19
N LYS A 622 8.50 12.23 -33.93
CA LYS A 622 8.56 12.94 -32.66
C LYS A 622 7.89 12.18 -31.51
N ASP A 623 6.74 11.58 -31.75
CA ASP A 623 6.05 10.75 -30.76
C ASP A 623 6.93 9.56 -30.35
N ASN A 624 7.67 8.99 -31.32
CA ASN A 624 8.66 7.96 -31.06
C ASN A 624 9.81 8.47 -30.19
N VAL A 625 10.34 9.68 -30.43
CA VAL A 625 11.36 10.30 -29.55
C VAL A 625 10.82 10.55 -28.14
N GLU A 626 9.59 11.07 -28.01
CA GLU A 626 8.95 11.26 -26.70
C GLU A 626 8.74 9.92 -25.96
N CYS A 627 8.41 8.86 -26.70
CA CYS A 627 8.33 7.51 -26.15
C CYS A 627 9.70 7.05 -25.63
N VAL A 628 10.79 7.29 -26.36
CA VAL A 628 12.16 6.99 -25.90
C VAL A 628 12.47 7.76 -24.61
N THR A 629 12.18 9.06 -24.54
CA THR A 629 12.37 9.87 -23.32
C THR A 629 11.58 9.30 -22.13
N LYS A 630 10.31 8.93 -22.33
CA LYS A 630 9.46 8.34 -21.27
C LYS A 630 9.98 7.00 -20.79
N LEU A 631 10.41 6.13 -21.71
CA LEU A 631 10.99 4.83 -21.36
C LEU A 631 12.24 4.99 -20.50
N MET A 632 13.14 5.91 -20.89
CA MET A 632 14.35 6.22 -20.12
C MET A 632 14.06 6.82 -18.74
N GLN A 633 12.95 7.54 -18.57
CA GLN A 633 12.55 8.13 -17.28
C GLN A 633 11.95 7.14 -16.26
N THR A 634 11.63 5.91 -16.67
CA THR A 634 10.93 4.90 -15.82
C THR A 634 11.64 4.66 -14.49
N TRP A 635 12.96 4.74 -14.50
CA TRP A 635 13.80 4.37 -13.35
C TRP A 635 14.40 5.58 -12.61
N ASN A 636 14.08 6.82 -13.00
CA ASN A 636 14.67 8.04 -12.43
C ASN A 636 14.20 8.35 -11.00
N LYS A 637 13.20 7.63 -10.48
CA LYS A 637 12.59 7.89 -9.16
C LYS A 637 12.87 6.79 -8.14
N LEU A 638 13.36 5.63 -8.58
CA LEU A 638 13.53 4.46 -7.72
C LEU A 638 14.97 3.97 -7.83
N PRO A 639 15.77 4.09 -6.75
CA PRO A 639 17.16 3.65 -6.75
C PRO A 639 17.25 2.13 -6.93
N LEU A 640 18.40 1.64 -7.41
CA LEU A 640 18.62 0.22 -7.63
C LEU A 640 18.57 -0.59 -6.32
N PHE A 641 19.02 -0.03 -5.21
CA PHE A 641 19.01 -0.68 -3.89
C PHE A 641 18.21 0.16 -2.89
N GLU A 642 17.29 -0.46 -2.15
CA GLU A 642 16.40 0.22 -1.18
C GLU A 642 16.37 -0.53 0.16
N ARG A 643 15.95 0.16 1.25
CA ARG A 643 15.70 -0.45 2.56
C ARG A 643 14.49 -1.39 2.53
N LYS A 644 14.51 -2.48 3.30
CA LYS A 644 13.40 -3.45 3.37
C LYS A 644 12.16 -2.82 4.04
N LYS A 645 11.02 -2.75 3.33
CA LYS A 645 9.73 -2.28 3.88
C LYS A 645 8.96 -3.41 4.57
N GLU A 646 9.35 -3.79 5.79
CA GLU A 646 8.55 -4.67 6.65
C GLU A 646 8.31 -3.99 8.02
N GLY A 647 7.05 -3.63 8.31
CA GLY A 647 6.54 -3.35 9.66
C GLY A 647 7.29 -2.30 10.52
N LYS A 648 6.84 -1.04 10.49
CA LYS A 648 7.12 0.05 11.45
C LYS A 648 8.60 0.39 11.79
N SER A 649 9.60 -0.24 11.21
CA SER A 649 11.00 0.21 11.31
C SER A 649 11.74 -0.18 10.05
N GLU A 650 12.13 0.79 9.22
CA GLU A 650 12.99 0.56 8.07
C GLU A 650 14.37 0.12 8.57
N ARG A 651 14.75 -1.15 8.38
CA ARG A 651 16.02 -1.69 8.87
C ARG A 651 16.94 -2.07 7.72
N MET A 652 18.15 -1.50 7.72
CA MET A 652 19.35 -1.81 6.90
C MET A 652 19.12 -1.90 5.38
N LEU A 653 20.21 -1.80 4.61
CA LEU A 653 20.15 -2.02 3.16
C LEU A 653 19.93 -3.53 2.90
N ASN A 654 18.90 -3.89 2.13
CA ASN A 654 18.65 -5.29 1.81
C ASN A 654 19.63 -5.78 0.74
N LEU A 655 20.53 -6.69 1.11
CA LEU A 655 21.51 -7.28 0.20
C LEU A 655 21.21 -8.75 -0.12
N ASP A 656 20.25 -9.37 0.57
CA ASP A 656 19.89 -10.78 0.38
C ASP A 656 19.29 -11.05 -1.01
N ASP A 657 18.58 -10.06 -1.59
CA ASP A 657 17.96 -10.12 -2.92
C ASP A 657 18.76 -9.40 -4.02
N ARG A 658 20.02 -9.01 -3.74
CA ARG A 658 20.86 -8.22 -4.67
C ARG A 658 20.88 -8.81 -6.08
N ALA A 659 21.17 -10.12 -6.21
CA ALA A 659 21.26 -10.78 -7.51
C ALA A 659 19.93 -10.78 -8.28
N ASP A 660 18.81 -11.07 -7.60
CA ASP A 660 17.49 -11.12 -8.22
C ASP A 660 17.01 -9.72 -8.65
N ARG A 661 17.26 -8.71 -7.82
CA ARG A 661 16.90 -7.31 -8.09
C ARG A 661 17.67 -6.75 -9.27
N VAL A 662 19.00 -6.96 -9.28
CA VAL A 662 19.88 -6.56 -10.38
C VAL A 662 19.45 -7.26 -11.67
N ASN A 663 19.26 -8.59 -11.66
CA ASN A 663 18.83 -9.34 -12.84
C ASN A 663 17.49 -8.87 -13.40
N LYS A 664 16.52 -8.59 -12.52
CA LYS A 664 15.21 -8.07 -12.92
C LYS A 664 15.36 -6.71 -13.62
N ARG A 665 16.04 -5.75 -12.98
CA ARG A 665 16.24 -4.41 -13.54
C ARG A 665 17.02 -4.47 -14.86
N TYR A 666 18.01 -5.33 -14.95
CA TYR A 666 18.83 -5.47 -16.15
C TYR A 666 18.06 -6.04 -17.34
N ASN A 667 17.16 -7.00 -17.10
CA ASN A 667 16.29 -7.52 -18.15
C ASN A 667 15.30 -6.46 -18.64
N GLU A 668 14.71 -5.68 -17.72
CA GLU A 668 13.82 -4.56 -18.08
C GLU A 668 14.54 -3.52 -18.97
N ILE A 669 15.77 -3.13 -18.60
CA ILE A 669 16.58 -2.18 -19.38
C ILE A 669 16.95 -2.75 -20.75
N ARG A 670 17.29 -4.04 -20.84
CA ARG A 670 17.59 -4.69 -22.13
C ARG A 670 16.37 -4.70 -23.07
N ASP A 671 15.19 -5.03 -22.55
CA ASP A 671 13.94 -5.04 -23.32
C ASP A 671 13.56 -3.63 -23.81
N VAL A 672 13.78 -2.61 -22.97
CA VAL A 672 13.64 -1.21 -23.38
C VAL A 672 14.66 -0.85 -24.45
N GLY A 673 15.92 -1.26 -24.32
CA GLY A 673 16.95 -1.06 -25.34
C GLY A 673 16.54 -1.58 -26.72
N LEU A 674 15.97 -2.79 -26.80
CA LEU A 674 15.44 -3.35 -28.05
C LEU A 674 14.31 -2.49 -28.63
N THR A 675 13.45 -1.97 -27.77
CA THR A 675 12.34 -1.10 -28.16
C THR A 675 12.85 0.24 -28.70
N VAL A 676 13.81 0.87 -28.02
CA VAL A 676 14.44 2.13 -28.45
C VAL A 676 15.08 1.98 -29.83
N HIS A 677 15.85 0.91 -30.06
CA HIS A 677 16.44 0.63 -31.39
C HIS A 677 15.37 0.43 -32.48
N SER A 678 14.25 -0.24 -32.15
CA SER A 678 13.14 -0.40 -33.08
C SER A 678 12.48 0.94 -33.43
N LEU A 679 12.34 1.85 -32.47
CA LEU A 679 11.75 3.18 -32.68
C LEU A 679 12.67 4.08 -33.52
N VAL A 680 13.99 4.04 -33.29
CA VAL A 680 14.97 4.77 -34.11
C VAL A 680 14.97 4.24 -35.55
N LYS A 681 14.84 2.92 -35.74
CA LYS A 681 14.71 2.32 -37.07
C LYS A 681 13.40 2.70 -37.77
N GLU A 682 12.29 2.78 -37.03
CA GLU A 682 11.03 3.30 -37.58
C GLU A 682 11.19 4.76 -38.03
N ASN A 683 11.93 5.58 -37.27
CA ASN A 683 12.18 6.98 -37.63
C ASN A 683 13.00 7.11 -38.93
N LEU A 684 13.94 6.20 -39.20
CA LEU A 684 14.68 6.16 -40.47
C LEU A 684 13.73 6.02 -41.66
N GLU A 685 12.75 5.11 -41.55
CA GLU A 685 11.74 4.88 -42.58
C GLU A 685 10.78 6.09 -42.71
N LEU A 686 10.39 6.70 -41.59
CA LEU A 686 9.48 7.86 -41.57
C LEU A 686 10.11 9.10 -42.23
N TYR A 687 11.39 9.37 -41.99
CA TYR A 687 12.12 10.46 -42.65
C TYR A 687 12.55 10.12 -44.08
N ARG A 688 12.51 8.85 -44.49
CA ARG A 688 13.06 8.35 -45.76
C ARG A 688 14.54 8.74 -45.92
N ALA A 689 15.28 8.70 -44.81
CA ALA A 689 16.69 9.08 -44.78
C ALA A 689 17.59 7.90 -45.14
N ASP A 690 18.82 8.19 -45.56
CA ASP A 690 19.88 7.19 -45.73
C ASP A 690 20.63 7.00 -44.41
N GLU A 691 20.80 5.75 -43.97
CA GLU A 691 21.49 5.38 -42.74
C GLU A 691 22.95 5.89 -42.71
N THR A 692 23.56 6.07 -43.88
CA THR A 692 24.96 6.50 -44.02
C THR A 692 25.13 8.02 -44.14
N SER A 693 24.04 8.79 -44.16
CA SER A 693 24.08 10.25 -44.33
C SER A 693 24.52 10.96 -43.05
N ASP A 694 25.41 11.95 -43.17
CA ASP A 694 25.81 12.85 -42.08
C ASP A 694 24.59 13.49 -41.38
N LYS A 695 23.52 13.79 -42.14
CA LYS A 695 22.26 14.34 -41.61
C LYS A 695 21.52 13.36 -40.70
N TRP A 696 21.56 12.06 -41.02
CA TRP A 696 20.94 11.02 -40.20
C TRP A 696 21.76 10.72 -38.96
N GLN A 697 23.09 10.69 -39.08
CA GLN A 697 24.00 10.52 -37.94
C GLN A 697 23.81 11.62 -36.89
N ALA A 698 23.70 12.89 -37.31
CA ALA A 698 23.41 14.00 -36.39
C ALA A 698 22.05 13.87 -35.66
N TYR A 699 21.04 13.26 -36.29
CA TYR A 699 19.76 12.97 -35.65
C TYR A 699 19.83 11.78 -34.68
N VAL A 700 20.61 10.76 -35.02
CA VAL A 700 20.88 9.63 -34.12
C VAL A 700 21.68 10.10 -32.89
N ASP A 701 22.66 10.99 -33.06
CA ASP A 701 23.42 11.60 -31.97
C ASP A 701 22.50 12.35 -30.99
N TYR A 702 21.50 13.07 -31.49
CA TYR A 702 20.50 13.73 -30.65
C TYR A 702 19.69 12.75 -29.78
N ILE A 703 19.28 11.60 -30.33
CA ILE A 703 18.57 10.56 -29.55
C ILE A 703 19.55 9.82 -28.61
N ASP A 704 20.81 9.67 -29.02
CA ASP A 704 21.90 9.13 -28.19
C ASP A 704 22.09 9.99 -26.94
N GLU A 705 22.13 11.31 -27.06
CA GLU A 705 22.19 12.26 -25.93
C GLU A 705 21.01 12.12 -24.98
N ILE A 706 19.78 11.96 -25.48
CA ILE A 706 18.60 11.70 -24.62
C ILE A 706 18.77 10.39 -23.82
N THR A 707 19.41 9.40 -24.42
CA THR A 707 19.67 8.10 -23.78
C THR A 707 20.78 8.23 -22.73
N VAL A 708 21.82 9.03 -23.00
CA VAL A 708 22.87 9.42 -22.05
C VAL A 708 22.26 10.12 -20.84
N ASP A 709 21.43 11.15 -21.05
CA ASP A 709 20.70 11.86 -19.98
C ASP A 709 19.81 10.92 -19.16
N GLY A 710 19.16 9.97 -19.85
CA GLY A 710 18.37 8.92 -19.21
C GLY A 710 19.19 8.11 -18.23
N PHE A 711 20.33 7.56 -18.67
CA PHE A 711 21.22 6.79 -17.82
C PHE A 711 21.87 7.61 -16.72
N PHE A 712 22.27 8.85 -17.00
CA PHE A 712 22.78 9.78 -15.99
C PHE A 712 21.79 9.91 -14.82
N ASN A 713 20.51 10.18 -15.10
CA ASN A 713 19.50 10.32 -14.06
C ASN A 713 19.27 9.03 -13.24
N ILE A 714 19.36 7.85 -13.86
CA ILE A 714 19.21 6.55 -13.19
C ILE A 714 20.38 6.30 -12.21
N ILE A 715 21.61 6.57 -12.66
CA ILE A 715 22.82 6.42 -11.85
C ILE A 715 22.81 7.46 -10.72
N HIS A 716 22.54 8.72 -11.06
CA HIS A 716 22.42 9.82 -10.10
C HIS A 716 21.40 9.51 -9.00
N CYS A 717 20.20 9.04 -9.34
CA CYS A 717 19.18 8.66 -8.36
C CYS A 717 19.69 7.60 -7.36
N SER A 718 20.44 6.61 -7.84
CA SER A 718 20.96 5.53 -7.00
C SER A 718 22.13 5.99 -6.12
N LEU A 719 23.05 6.79 -6.66
CA LEU A 719 24.18 7.36 -5.91
C LEU A 719 23.71 8.39 -4.88
N GLN A 720 22.77 9.27 -5.26
CA GLN A 720 22.19 10.26 -4.36
C GLN A 720 21.50 9.58 -3.19
N TYR A 721 20.76 8.49 -3.41
CA TYR A 721 20.16 7.73 -2.33
C TYR A 721 21.21 7.19 -1.33
N LEU A 722 22.33 6.64 -1.81
CA LEU A 722 23.41 6.16 -0.94
C LEU A 722 24.11 7.32 -0.20
N LEU A 723 24.31 8.46 -0.85
CA LEU A 723 24.87 9.67 -0.23
C LEU A 723 23.95 10.28 0.82
N GLU A 724 22.66 10.39 0.55
CA GLU A 724 21.69 10.86 1.53
C GLU A 724 21.71 9.95 2.77
N ASN A 725 21.69 8.62 2.59
CA ASN A 725 21.68 7.64 3.67
C ASN A 725 23.03 7.44 4.40
N THR A 726 24.09 8.14 3.97
CA THR A 726 25.41 8.14 4.62
C THR A 726 25.80 9.52 5.16
N ASP A 727 24.88 10.49 5.14
CA ASP A 727 25.11 11.86 5.61
C ASP A 727 24.90 11.97 7.15
N PRO A 728 25.94 12.32 7.92
CA PRO A 728 25.84 12.44 9.38
C PRO A 728 24.96 13.61 9.86
N ALA A 729 24.66 14.60 9.00
CA ALA A 729 23.89 15.80 9.33
C ALA A 729 22.37 15.57 9.37
N GLN A 730 21.85 14.49 8.80
CA GLN A 730 20.41 14.24 8.74
C GLN A 730 19.82 13.74 10.08
N PRO A 731 18.68 14.27 10.57
CA PRO A 731 18.27 14.05 11.97
C PRO A 731 17.67 12.68 12.33
N ASN A 732 17.53 11.72 11.41
CA ASN A 732 16.63 10.56 11.62
C ASN A 732 17.00 9.30 10.79
N GLN A 733 18.28 8.94 10.72
CA GLN A 733 18.70 7.75 9.94
C GLN A 733 19.02 6.56 10.83
N ASP A 734 18.31 5.45 10.58
CA ASP A 734 18.67 4.11 11.06
C ASP A 734 19.88 3.57 10.30
N VAL A 735 20.64 2.67 10.95
CA VAL A 735 21.86 2.02 10.43
C VAL A 735 21.65 1.43 9.03
N LEU A 736 22.57 1.74 8.10
CA LEU A 736 22.56 1.29 6.71
C LEU A 736 23.35 -0.03 6.52
N PHE A 737 24.55 -0.12 7.10
CA PHE A 737 25.46 -1.27 6.97
C PHE A 737 25.91 -1.80 8.34
N GLU A 738 26.21 -3.09 8.42
CA GLU A 738 26.78 -3.72 9.61
C GLU A 738 28.01 -4.58 9.30
N SER A 739 28.96 -4.62 10.25
CA SER A 739 30.07 -5.57 10.29
C SER A 739 30.20 -6.17 11.69
N LYS A 740 30.59 -7.44 11.77
CA LYS A 740 30.77 -8.18 13.03
C LYS A 740 32.25 -8.29 13.34
N LEU A 741 32.65 -7.98 14.57
CA LEU A 741 34.00 -8.22 15.05
C LEU A 741 34.06 -9.62 15.70
N GLU A 742 34.92 -10.48 15.15
CA GLU A 742 35.15 -11.83 15.65
C GLU A 742 36.62 -12.04 16.04
N LEU A 743 36.85 -12.77 17.12
CA LEU A 743 38.19 -13.21 17.52
C LEU A 743 38.49 -14.58 16.91
N GLN A 744 39.29 -14.61 15.85
CA GLN A 744 39.82 -15.83 15.25
C GLN A 744 41.30 -15.92 15.56
N VAL A 745 41.65 -16.53 16.71
CA VAL A 745 43.01 -16.58 17.24
C VAL A 745 44.02 -16.97 16.14
N PRO A 746 45.06 -16.14 15.89
CA PRO A 746 45.53 -15.00 16.69
C PRO A 746 44.96 -13.62 16.31
N HIS A 747 44.06 -13.51 15.32
CA HIS A 747 43.64 -12.23 14.73
C HIS A 747 42.20 -11.80 15.09
N MET A 748 41.98 -10.49 15.17
CA MET A 748 40.65 -9.87 15.27
C MET A 748 40.16 -9.50 13.86
N ILE A 749 39.14 -10.21 13.38
CA ILE A 749 38.67 -10.12 11.99
C ILE A 749 37.27 -9.51 11.95
N PHE A 750 37.06 -8.60 11.01
CA PHE A 750 35.73 -8.08 10.69
C PHE A 750 35.04 -8.97 9.64
N GLN A 751 33.73 -9.16 9.77
CA GLN A 751 32.88 -9.82 8.77
C GLN A 751 31.71 -8.92 8.38
N PRO A 752 31.66 -8.37 7.15
CA PRO A 752 32.70 -8.40 6.12
C PRO A 752 33.96 -7.63 6.55
N SER A 753 35.11 -7.96 5.95
CA SER A 753 36.41 -7.38 6.32
C SER A 753 36.47 -5.87 6.05
N LEU A 754 37.05 -5.11 6.99
CA LEU A 754 37.28 -3.67 6.88
C LEU A 754 38.74 -3.32 6.55
N ASP A 755 39.60 -4.31 6.37
CA ASP A 755 41.00 -4.10 5.99
C ASP A 755 41.12 -3.90 4.47
N TYR A 756 41.94 -2.94 4.04
CA TYR A 756 42.13 -2.60 2.63
C TYR A 756 42.77 -3.76 1.84
N GLY A 757 42.30 -3.99 0.62
CA GLY A 757 42.88 -4.93 -0.34
C GLY A 757 42.52 -6.41 -0.11
N ILE A 758 41.61 -6.70 0.82
CA ILE A 758 41.04 -8.04 0.99
C ILE A 758 39.85 -8.20 0.03
N ALA A 759 39.95 -9.18 -0.87
CA ALA A 759 38.88 -9.55 -1.79
C ALA A 759 37.60 -9.90 -1.02
N ASP A 760 36.46 -9.44 -1.52
CA ASP A 760 35.13 -9.56 -0.87
C ASP A 760 35.04 -8.82 0.48
N GLY A 761 35.90 -7.81 0.67
CA GLY A 761 35.81 -6.87 1.79
C GLY A 761 34.63 -5.90 1.67
N TYR A 762 34.42 -5.12 2.72
CA TYR A 762 33.36 -4.11 2.76
C TYR A 762 33.53 -3.02 1.68
N TYR A 763 34.77 -2.63 1.38
CA TYR A 763 35.06 -1.69 0.30
C TYR A 763 34.61 -2.25 -1.05
N ASP A 764 35.01 -3.50 -1.37
CA ASP A 764 34.62 -4.19 -2.61
C ASP A 764 33.11 -4.45 -2.69
N LEU A 765 32.45 -4.65 -1.54
CA LEU A 765 31.00 -4.78 -1.48
C LEU A 765 30.32 -3.50 -1.95
N VAL A 766 30.72 -2.33 -1.41
CA VAL A 766 30.12 -1.04 -1.77
C VAL A 766 30.54 -0.62 -3.20
N ASP A 767 31.80 -0.81 -3.58
CA ASP A 767 32.25 -0.57 -4.96
C ASP A 767 31.51 -1.47 -5.95
N GLY A 768 31.23 -2.72 -5.57
CA GLY A 768 30.41 -3.63 -6.36
C GLY A 768 28.96 -3.16 -6.50
N LEU A 769 28.35 -2.57 -5.46
CA LEU A 769 27.01 -1.98 -5.55
C LEU A 769 27.00 -0.78 -6.51
N VAL A 770 28.02 0.07 -6.43
CA VAL A 770 28.20 1.18 -7.37
C VAL A 770 28.43 0.64 -8.80
N GLY A 771 29.25 -0.38 -8.96
CA GLY A 771 29.46 -1.07 -10.23
C GLY A 771 28.17 -1.64 -10.82
N ASP A 772 27.30 -2.24 -10.01
CA ASP A 772 25.99 -2.71 -10.45
C ASP A 772 25.09 -1.56 -10.93
N VAL A 773 25.20 -0.38 -10.32
CA VAL A 773 24.48 0.83 -10.73
C VAL A 773 24.99 1.32 -12.09
N TYR A 774 26.30 1.48 -12.28
CA TYR A 774 26.90 1.96 -13.53
C TYR A 774 26.71 0.98 -14.69
N LYS A 775 26.77 -0.32 -14.41
CA LYS A 775 26.58 -1.38 -15.40
C LYS A 775 25.20 -1.36 -16.07
N GLN A 776 24.21 -0.68 -15.49
CA GLN A 776 22.93 -0.42 -16.17
C GLN A 776 23.11 0.28 -17.53
N ALA A 777 24.11 1.17 -17.64
CA ALA A 777 24.45 1.89 -18.87
C ALA A 777 25.16 1.02 -19.92
N SER A 778 25.60 -0.20 -19.56
CA SER A 778 26.19 -1.16 -20.50
C SER A 778 25.17 -2.04 -21.25
N LEU A 779 23.91 -2.01 -20.81
CA LEU A 779 22.89 -2.99 -21.23
C LEU A 779 22.19 -2.64 -22.53
N ILE A 780 22.21 -1.36 -22.90
CA ILE A 780 21.69 -0.86 -24.18
C ILE A 780 22.91 -0.60 -25.08
N PRO A 781 23.00 -1.26 -26.25
CA PRO A 781 24.01 -0.94 -27.24
C PRO A 781 23.91 0.53 -27.65
N ARG A 782 25.04 1.19 -27.88
CA ARG A 782 25.03 2.60 -28.26
C ARG A 782 24.29 2.83 -29.59
N LEU A 783 23.38 3.81 -29.62
CA LEU A 783 22.61 4.18 -30.82
C LEU A 783 23.51 4.81 -31.87
N ALA A 784 24.41 5.70 -31.44
CA ALA A 784 25.42 6.34 -32.29
C ALA A 784 26.61 5.41 -32.59
N ALA A 785 26.38 4.37 -33.41
CA ALA A 785 27.39 3.36 -33.74
C ALA A 785 28.66 3.92 -34.41
N HIS A 786 28.60 5.12 -35.00
CA HIS A 786 29.73 5.82 -35.62
C HIS A 786 30.75 6.40 -34.61
N THR A 787 30.39 6.53 -33.33
CA THR A 787 31.30 7.02 -32.27
C THR A 787 32.37 6.00 -31.87
N GLY A 788 32.23 4.73 -32.27
CA GLY A 788 33.19 3.65 -31.98
C GLY A 788 33.13 3.09 -30.56
N VAL A 789 32.26 3.62 -29.70
CA VAL A 789 32.03 3.14 -28.32
C VAL A 789 30.84 2.20 -28.30
N SER A 790 30.98 1.05 -27.63
CA SER A 790 29.96 -0.02 -27.66
C SER A 790 28.75 0.23 -26.72
N HIS A 791 28.94 1.00 -25.65
CA HIS A 791 27.93 1.24 -24.62
C HIS A 791 28.17 2.55 -23.86
N TYR A 792 27.19 3.01 -23.07
CA TYR A 792 27.19 4.31 -22.41
C TYR A 792 27.99 4.38 -21.09
N GLN A 793 28.46 3.25 -20.57
CA GLN A 793 29.06 3.20 -19.23
C GLN A 793 30.36 4.02 -19.10
N GLU A 794 31.28 3.95 -20.07
CA GLU A 794 32.56 4.67 -20.03
C GLU A 794 32.34 6.19 -19.97
N ASP A 795 31.49 6.72 -20.86
CA ASP A 795 31.13 8.13 -20.91
C ASP A 795 30.55 8.64 -19.58
N LEU A 796 29.70 7.84 -18.91
CA LEU A 796 29.05 8.23 -17.65
C LEU A 796 29.98 8.13 -16.44
N GLU A 797 30.96 7.21 -16.46
CA GLU A 797 31.99 7.12 -15.41
C GLU A 797 32.95 8.31 -15.45
N GLU A 798 33.17 8.89 -16.64
CA GLU A 798 34.00 10.09 -16.82
C GLU A 798 33.27 11.40 -16.50
N MET A 799 31.93 11.39 -16.34
CA MET A 799 31.16 12.58 -15.99
C MET A 799 31.51 13.09 -14.58
N GLU A 800 31.89 14.37 -14.51
CA GLU A 800 32.40 15.04 -13.30
C GLU A 800 31.44 14.85 -12.10
N GLU A 801 30.15 15.12 -12.27
CA GLU A 801 29.16 15.02 -11.19
C GLU A 801 29.00 13.59 -10.64
N LEU A 802 28.88 12.57 -11.49
CA LEU A 802 28.73 11.18 -11.03
C LEU A 802 30.02 10.63 -10.43
N SER A 803 31.17 11.05 -10.98
CA SER A 803 32.51 10.72 -10.47
C SER A 803 32.77 11.35 -9.10
N GLU A 804 32.38 12.60 -8.89
CA GLU A 804 32.42 13.28 -7.59
C GLU A 804 31.53 12.56 -6.56
N MET A 805 30.29 12.22 -6.92
CA MET A 805 29.38 11.49 -6.04
C MET A 805 29.92 10.10 -5.64
N ARG A 806 30.51 9.36 -6.60
CA ARG A 806 31.19 8.09 -6.32
C ARG A 806 32.36 8.30 -5.37
N THR A 807 33.20 9.29 -5.64
CA THR A 807 34.38 9.59 -4.82
C THR A 807 33.97 9.96 -3.40
N GLU A 808 32.98 10.83 -3.22
CA GLU A 808 32.45 11.22 -1.92
C GLU A 808 31.90 10.02 -1.14
N LEU A 809 31.13 9.14 -1.80
CA LEU A 809 30.61 7.93 -1.17
C LEU A 809 31.75 7.01 -0.69
N MET A 810 32.75 6.79 -1.54
CA MET A 810 33.89 5.94 -1.20
C MET A 810 34.79 6.59 -0.13
N GLU A 811 34.92 7.91 -0.09
CA GLU A 811 35.59 8.65 0.99
C GLU A 811 34.87 8.48 2.34
N ARG A 812 33.53 8.49 2.36
CA ARG A 812 32.75 8.21 3.58
C ARG A 812 32.93 6.76 4.05
N VAL A 813 32.93 5.80 3.11
CA VAL A 813 33.20 4.36 3.38
C VAL A 813 34.58 4.17 4.00
N THR A 814 35.61 4.74 3.38
CA THR A 814 36.99 4.66 3.87
C THR A 814 37.18 5.37 5.21
N GLY A 815 36.54 6.53 5.41
CA GLY A 815 36.51 7.23 6.69
C GLY A 815 35.93 6.39 7.83
N ILE A 816 34.85 5.64 7.58
CA ILE A 816 34.27 4.72 8.56
C ILE A 816 35.12 3.48 8.79
N MET A 817 35.69 2.89 7.74
CA MET A 817 36.61 1.76 7.87
C MET A 817 37.78 2.13 8.80
N ASN A 818 38.35 3.32 8.63
CA ASN A 818 39.41 3.82 9.49
C ASN A 818 38.95 3.97 10.96
N LYS A 819 37.79 4.61 11.21
CA LYS A 819 37.22 4.75 12.56
C LYS A 819 36.93 3.40 13.24
N ALA A 820 36.41 2.43 12.49
CA ALA A 820 36.11 1.08 13.00
C ALA A 820 37.39 0.29 13.27
N CYS A 821 38.42 0.42 12.43
CA CYS A 821 39.73 -0.19 12.66
C CYS A 821 40.47 0.45 13.85
N GLU A 822 40.40 1.77 14.01
CA GLU A 822 40.91 2.46 15.22
C GLU A 822 40.24 1.93 16.49
N TYR A 823 38.92 1.69 16.43
CA TYR A 823 38.18 1.09 17.53
C TYR A 823 38.61 -0.37 17.80
N ARG A 824 38.84 -1.19 16.76
CA ARG A 824 39.43 -2.54 16.92
C ARG A 824 40.78 -2.50 17.64
N ASN A 825 41.65 -1.56 17.26
CA ASN A 825 43.01 -1.46 17.82
C ASN A 825 43.00 -1.13 19.33
N THR A 826 41.92 -0.56 19.88
CA THR A 826 41.81 -0.38 21.35
C THR A 826 41.82 -1.71 22.11
N PHE A 827 41.38 -2.80 21.47
CA PHE A 827 41.37 -4.14 22.07
C PHE A 827 42.72 -4.86 22.01
N ASP A 828 43.73 -4.32 21.30
CA ASP A 828 45.09 -4.88 21.29
C ASP A 828 45.73 -4.90 22.68
N THR A 829 45.24 -4.06 23.60
CA THR A 829 45.61 -4.08 25.02
C THR A 829 45.35 -5.42 25.70
N TYR A 830 44.40 -6.21 25.20
CA TYR A 830 44.06 -7.54 25.70
C TYR A 830 44.77 -8.67 24.93
N ALA A 831 45.60 -8.37 23.92
CA ALA A 831 46.13 -9.36 22.97
C ALA A 831 46.96 -10.47 23.61
N TYR A 832 47.69 -10.18 24.67
CA TYR A 832 48.46 -11.17 25.43
C TYR A 832 47.59 -12.36 25.91
N LEU A 833 46.29 -12.14 26.14
CA LEU A 833 45.37 -13.20 26.59
C LEU A 833 45.15 -14.31 25.55
N TRP A 834 45.32 -14.05 24.26
CA TRP A 834 45.12 -15.06 23.20
C TRP A 834 46.36 -15.32 22.34
N VAL A 835 47.41 -14.51 22.48
CA VAL A 835 48.69 -14.70 21.79
C VAL A 835 49.65 -15.56 22.64
N ASP A 836 49.67 -15.37 23.96
CA ASP A 836 50.65 -16.05 24.82
C ASP A 836 50.25 -17.50 25.12
N ASP A 837 51.24 -18.40 25.22
CA ASP A 837 51.01 -19.79 25.62
C ASP A 837 50.78 -19.86 27.14
N ARG A 838 49.55 -20.23 27.51
CA ARG A 838 49.10 -20.45 28.89
C ARG A 838 50.03 -21.36 29.71
N ASN A 839 50.57 -22.41 29.10
CA ASN A 839 51.45 -23.35 29.80
C ASN A 839 52.84 -22.77 30.02
N GLU A 840 53.36 -22.03 29.05
CA GLU A 840 54.66 -21.36 29.18
C GLU A 840 54.59 -20.24 30.23
N PHE A 841 53.53 -19.45 30.23
CA PHE A 841 53.25 -18.45 31.26
C PHE A 841 53.16 -19.09 32.65
N MET A 842 52.42 -20.19 32.80
CA MET A 842 52.29 -20.90 34.08
C MET A 842 53.64 -21.44 34.55
N ASN A 843 54.45 -22.02 33.65
CA ASN A 843 55.78 -22.52 34.00
C ASN A 843 56.70 -21.38 34.46
N GLN A 844 56.71 -20.24 33.75
CA GLN A 844 57.49 -19.07 34.13
C GLN A 844 57.02 -18.49 35.48
N PHE A 845 55.70 -18.42 35.71
CA PHE A 845 55.11 -17.99 36.98
C PHE A 845 55.51 -18.91 38.15
N LEU A 846 55.55 -20.23 37.95
CA LEU A 846 55.96 -21.19 38.98
C LEU A 846 57.46 -21.11 39.32
N LEU A 847 58.30 -20.70 38.38
CA LEU A 847 59.77 -20.58 38.55
C LEU A 847 60.20 -19.23 39.12
N TYR A 848 59.60 -18.12 38.65
CA TYR A 848 60.08 -16.76 38.91
C TYR A 848 59.03 -15.83 39.56
N ASN A 849 57.81 -16.32 39.82
CA ASN A 849 56.68 -15.55 40.37
C ASN A 849 56.09 -14.46 39.45
N HIS A 850 56.80 -14.03 38.41
CA HIS A 850 56.28 -13.14 37.36
C HIS A 850 56.89 -13.48 35.99
N VAL A 851 56.31 -12.95 34.92
CA VAL A 851 56.88 -13.06 33.57
C VAL A 851 58.15 -12.21 33.49
N LEU A 852 59.28 -12.83 33.18
CA LEU A 852 60.57 -12.17 33.08
C LEU A 852 60.54 -11.11 31.96
N THR A 853 60.87 -9.87 32.31
CA THR A 853 60.98 -8.81 31.31
C THR A 853 62.29 -8.91 30.53
N ALA A 854 62.31 -8.45 29.28
CA ALA A 854 63.53 -8.49 28.44
C ALA A 854 64.72 -7.76 29.09
N GLU A 855 64.46 -6.72 29.88
CA GLU A 855 65.47 -5.99 30.66
C GLU A 855 66.03 -6.82 31.83
N GLU A 856 65.21 -7.64 32.50
CA GLU A 856 65.66 -8.54 33.58
C GLU A 856 66.53 -9.68 33.03
N ILE A 857 66.16 -10.23 31.86
CA ILE A 857 66.91 -11.28 31.15
C ILE A 857 68.28 -10.75 30.70
N GLU A 858 68.35 -9.50 30.23
CA GLU A 858 69.62 -8.85 29.83
C GLU A 858 70.49 -8.45 31.04
N SER A 859 69.88 -8.16 32.21
CA SER A 859 70.62 -7.73 33.40
C SER A 859 71.29 -8.87 34.20
N HIS A 860 70.93 -10.12 33.94
CA HIS A 860 71.37 -11.31 34.69
C HIS A 860 72.06 -12.37 33.80
N THR A 861 72.78 -11.93 32.77
CA THR A 861 73.42 -12.80 31.77
C THR A 861 74.52 -13.73 32.31
N ASP A 862 75.16 -13.41 33.45
CA ASP A 862 76.28 -14.20 34.00
C ASP A 862 75.91 -15.08 35.23
N GLU A 863 74.85 -14.77 35.99
CA GLU A 863 74.48 -15.50 37.22
C GLU A 863 73.10 -16.20 37.14
N GLY A 864 72.30 -15.95 36.10
CA GLY A 864 70.92 -16.46 36.00
C GLY A 864 69.96 -15.73 36.94
N VAL A 865 68.69 -15.65 36.56
CA VAL A 865 67.67 -15.00 37.42
C VAL A 865 67.39 -15.89 38.64
N PRO A 866 67.38 -15.36 39.88
CA PRO A 866 67.09 -16.15 41.07
C PRO A 866 65.71 -16.80 41.02
N GLU A 867 65.64 -18.12 41.23
CA GLU A 867 64.38 -18.86 41.31
C GLU A 867 63.61 -18.45 42.57
N CYS A 868 62.40 -17.93 42.39
CA CYS A 868 61.51 -17.43 43.44
C CYS A 868 60.13 -18.06 43.26
N PRO A 869 59.85 -19.23 43.86
CA PRO A 869 58.56 -19.87 43.75
C PRO A 869 57.44 -18.98 44.34
N PRO A 870 56.28 -18.88 43.68
CA PRO A 870 55.21 -17.96 44.06
C PRO A 870 54.53 -18.34 45.38
N THR A 871 54.16 -17.32 46.15
CA THR A 871 53.40 -17.45 47.39
C THR A 871 51.89 -17.49 47.14
N LEU A 872 51.12 -17.99 48.13
CA LEU A 872 49.66 -18.11 48.03
C LEU A 872 48.96 -16.76 47.77
N ASP A 873 49.46 -15.67 48.36
CA ASP A 873 48.95 -14.32 48.13
C ASP A 873 49.19 -13.84 46.69
N GLN A 874 50.30 -14.26 46.06
CA GLN A 874 50.59 -13.91 44.67
C GLN A 874 49.71 -14.68 43.68
N PHE A 875 49.36 -15.95 43.99
CA PHE A 875 48.33 -16.67 43.24
C PHE A 875 46.96 -15.98 43.34
N LYS A 876 46.62 -15.45 44.52
CA LYS A 876 45.40 -14.69 44.75
C LYS A 876 45.36 -13.42 43.89
N ASP A 877 46.42 -12.63 43.91
CA ASP A 877 46.52 -11.38 43.14
C ASP A 877 46.38 -11.61 41.63
N GLN A 878 46.94 -12.70 41.10
CA GLN A 878 46.78 -13.07 39.69
C GLN A 878 45.34 -13.46 39.36
N VAL A 879 44.68 -14.26 40.21
CA VAL A 879 43.26 -14.62 40.01
C VAL A 879 42.36 -13.38 40.09
N ASP A 880 42.58 -12.49 41.05
CA ASP A 880 41.82 -11.24 41.20
C ASP A 880 42.01 -10.31 39.98
N THR A 881 43.21 -10.24 39.41
CA THR A 881 43.49 -9.46 38.20
C THR A 881 42.67 -9.96 37.01
N TYR A 882 42.61 -11.27 36.77
CA TYR A 882 41.79 -11.83 35.68
C TYR A 882 40.28 -11.70 35.93
N GLU A 883 39.80 -11.77 37.17
CA GLU A 883 38.39 -11.50 37.52
C GLU A 883 38.02 -10.01 37.33
N GLN A 884 38.96 -9.09 37.60
CA GLN A 884 38.78 -7.67 37.33
C GLN A 884 38.69 -7.39 35.82
N ILE A 885 39.60 -7.96 35.02
CA ILE A 885 39.56 -7.86 33.54
C ILE A 885 38.27 -8.49 33.00
N PHE A 886 37.81 -9.61 33.58
CA PHE A 886 36.53 -10.23 33.22
C PHE A 886 35.36 -9.25 33.41
N THR A 887 35.33 -8.53 34.54
CA THR A 887 34.29 -7.53 34.85
C THR A 887 34.36 -6.32 33.91
N GLU A 888 35.57 -5.86 33.57
CA GLU A 888 35.80 -4.78 32.61
C GLU A 888 35.28 -5.13 31.22
N VAL A 889 35.63 -6.31 30.71
CA VAL A 889 35.16 -6.81 29.40
C VAL A 889 33.65 -7.09 29.41
N GLU A 890 33.07 -7.53 30.54
CA GLU A 890 31.63 -7.68 30.69
C GLU A 890 30.88 -6.33 30.60
N GLY A 891 31.50 -5.25 31.05
CA GLY A 891 30.98 -3.88 30.96
C GLY A 891 30.99 -3.26 29.56
N LEU A 892 31.69 -3.87 28.58
CA LEU A 892 31.75 -3.36 27.20
C LEU A 892 30.37 -3.39 26.51
N GLN A 893 30.05 -2.31 25.79
CA GLN A 893 28.82 -2.26 24.99
C GLN A 893 28.90 -3.25 23.83
N GLY A 894 27.86 -4.06 23.64
CA GLY A 894 27.84 -5.11 22.62
C GLY A 894 27.77 -4.61 21.17
N VAL A 895 27.37 -3.34 20.97
CA VAL A 895 27.19 -2.72 19.65
C VAL A 895 27.72 -1.30 19.70
N GLN A 896 28.53 -0.92 18.72
CA GLN A 896 29.03 0.44 18.53
C GLN A 896 28.57 0.97 17.16
N THR A 897 28.00 2.18 17.12
CA THR A 897 27.56 2.83 15.88
C THR A 897 28.47 4.01 15.54
N PHE A 898 28.96 4.07 14.30
CA PHE A 898 29.79 5.14 13.75
C PHE A 898 28.96 6.01 12.80
N ASP A 899 29.07 7.33 12.96
CA ASP A 899 28.38 8.36 12.16
C ASP A 899 26.87 8.10 11.93
N LYS A 900 26.25 7.32 12.83
CA LYS A 900 24.84 6.85 12.83
C LYS A 900 24.43 5.87 11.73
N TRP A 901 25.22 5.70 10.66
CA TRP A 901 24.85 4.83 9.53
C TRP A 901 25.62 3.50 9.45
N PHE A 902 26.72 3.32 10.18
CA PHE A 902 27.49 2.07 10.19
C PHE A 902 27.59 1.46 11.59
N LYS A 903 27.25 0.18 11.73
CA LYS A 903 27.21 -0.53 13.02
C LYS A 903 28.25 -1.64 13.07
N VAL A 904 29.02 -1.68 14.16
CA VAL A 904 29.90 -2.81 14.50
C VAL A 904 29.27 -3.61 15.64
N ASP A 905 29.03 -4.89 15.41
CA ASP A 905 28.62 -5.84 16.45
C ASP A 905 29.87 -6.48 17.08
N VAL A 906 30.08 -6.19 18.36
CA VAL A 906 31.23 -6.65 19.16
C VAL A 906 30.87 -7.85 20.02
N ASN A 907 29.59 -8.25 20.08
CA ASN A 907 29.16 -9.37 20.94
C ASN A 907 29.91 -10.68 20.66
N PRO A 908 30.18 -11.10 19.40
CA PRO A 908 30.95 -12.32 19.14
C PRO A 908 32.37 -12.25 19.71
N PHE A 909 33.08 -11.14 19.49
CA PHE A 909 34.39 -10.87 20.07
C PHE A 909 34.36 -10.87 21.60
N LYS A 910 33.41 -10.13 22.21
CA LYS A 910 33.23 -10.04 23.66
C LYS A 910 33.03 -11.42 24.28
N LEU A 911 32.16 -12.25 23.70
CA LEU A 911 31.91 -13.61 24.19
C LEU A 911 33.17 -14.50 24.07
N ALA A 912 33.92 -14.38 22.98
CA ALA A 912 35.18 -15.11 22.80
C ALA A 912 36.23 -14.68 23.84
N LEU A 913 36.40 -13.37 24.05
CA LEU A 913 37.36 -12.81 25.01
C LEU A 913 37.02 -13.20 26.47
N LEU A 914 35.74 -13.10 26.86
CA LEU A 914 35.27 -13.53 28.19
C LEU A 914 35.54 -15.02 28.45
N ASN A 915 35.40 -15.86 27.42
CA ASN A 915 35.73 -17.29 27.53
C ASN A 915 37.24 -17.53 27.69
N ILE A 916 38.08 -16.75 27.02
CA ILE A 916 39.54 -16.83 27.14
C ILE A 916 39.99 -16.40 28.54
N ILE A 917 39.49 -15.26 29.05
CA ILE A 917 39.79 -14.77 30.42
C ILE A 917 39.40 -15.81 31.47
N LYS A 918 38.21 -16.41 31.34
CA LYS A 918 37.76 -17.50 32.22
C LYS A 918 38.71 -18.70 32.22
N ARG A 919 39.29 -19.04 31.06
CA ARG A 919 40.26 -20.14 30.95
C ARG A 919 41.59 -19.81 31.63
N TRP A 920 42.04 -18.56 31.61
CA TRP A 920 43.22 -18.10 32.35
C TRP A 920 43.00 -18.17 33.86
N SER A 921 41.90 -17.59 34.36
CA SER A 921 41.52 -17.68 35.79
C SER A 921 41.36 -19.13 36.26
N TYR A 922 40.73 -19.98 35.44
CA TYR A 922 40.56 -21.40 35.75
C TYR A 922 41.88 -22.17 35.83
N MET A 923 42.87 -21.85 35.01
CA MET A 923 44.17 -22.53 35.02
C MET A 923 44.88 -22.39 36.38
N PHE A 924 44.93 -21.18 36.96
CA PHE A 924 45.51 -20.97 38.30
C PHE A 924 44.72 -21.69 39.39
N LYS A 925 43.40 -21.62 39.32
CA LYS A 925 42.49 -22.31 40.24
C LYS A 925 42.67 -23.84 40.16
N GLN A 926 42.77 -24.39 38.96
CA GLN A 926 42.97 -25.82 38.72
C GLN A 926 44.33 -26.29 39.23
N HIS A 927 45.40 -25.53 39.00
CA HIS A 927 46.72 -25.87 39.53
C HIS A 927 46.73 -25.96 41.07
N LEU A 928 46.04 -25.03 41.75
CA LEU A 928 45.88 -25.08 43.22
C LEU A 928 45.07 -26.30 43.67
N ILE A 929 43.99 -26.65 42.95
CA ILE A 929 43.19 -27.85 43.22
C ILE A 929 44.03 -29.13 43.06
N ASP A 930 44.76 -29.24 41.95
CA ASP A 930 45.59 -30.40 41.63
C ASP A 930 46.76 -30.52 42.62
N HIS A 931 47.36 -29.39 43.02
CA HIS A 931 48.42 -29.37 44.04
C HIS A 931 47.94 -29.90 45.40
N VAL A 932 46.76 -29.45 45.87
CA VAL A 932 46.18 -29.94 47.13
C VAL A 932 45.80 -31.41 47.03
N THR A 933 45.18 -31.82 45.93
CA THR A 933 44.69 -33.19 45.74
C THR A 933 45.84 -34.19 45.62
N ASN A 934 46.85 -33.89 44.81
CA ASN A 934 48.01 -34.76 44.61
C ASN A 934 48.87 -34.85 45.87
N SER A 935 49.08 -33.76 46.60
CA SER A 935 49.87 -33.78 47.84
C SER A 935 49.21 -34.63 48.94
N LEU A 936 47.87 -34.60 49.04
CA LEU A 936 47.13 -35.44 50.00
C LEU A 936 47.05 -36.91 49.55
N LEU A 937 46.89 -37.19 48.25
CA LEU A 937 46.89 -38.55 47.70
C LEU A 937 48.26 -39.21 47.84
N GLU A 938 49.34 -38.52 47.49
CA GLU A 938 50.71 -39.04 47.62
C GLU A 938 51.03 -39.38 49.08
N LEU A 939 50.63 -38.50 50.01
CA LEU A 939 50.80 -38.78 51.44
C LEU A 939 49.96 -39.99 51.90
N ARG A 940 48.74 -40.13 51.41
CA ARG A 940 47.86 -41.26 51.72
C ARG A 940 48.44 -42.59 51.21
N GLU A 941 48.93 -42.62 49.97
CA GLU A 941 49.57 -43.82 49.40
C GLU A 941 50.85 -44.17 50.15
N PHE A 942 51.69 -43.17 50.44
CA PHE A 942 52.92 -43.36 51.23
C PHE A 942 52.63 -43.93 52.63
N ILE A 943 51.61 -43.42 53.33
CA ILE A 943 51.18 -43.94 54.63
C ILE A 943 50.75 -45.41 54.49
N LYS A 944 49.94 -45.74 53.50
CA LYS A 944 49.45 -47.12 53.29
C LYS A 944 50.58 -48.10 52.97
N GLU A 945 51.51 -47.73 52.08
CA GLU A 945 52.65 -48.58 51.72
C GLU A 945 53.59 -48.82 52.90
N THR A 946 53.87 -47.76 53.66
CA THR A 946 54.73 -47.85 54.84
C THR A 946 54.07 -48.67 55.97
N GLU A 947 52.76 -48.54 56.16
CA GLU A 947 52.03 -49.32 57.17
C GLU A 947 52.00 -50.82 56.83
N VAL A 948 51.90 -51.18 55.54
CA VAL A 948 52.03 -52.57 55.07
C VAL A 948 53.48 -53.07 55.26
N GLY A 949 54.48 -52.26 54.90
CA GLY A 949 55.89 -52.61 55.05
C GLY A 949 56.34 -52.84 56.50
N PHE A 950 55.64 -52.25 57.48
CA PHE A 950 55.89 -52.46 58.92
C PHE A 950 55.14 -53.66 59.53
N GLN A 951 54.20 -54.29 58.81
CA GLN A 951 53.46 -55.47 59.29
C GLN A 951 54.15 -56.80 58.95
N GLU A 952 55.14 -56.83 58.05
CA GLU A 952 55.91 -58.04 57.71
C GLU A 952 56.98 -58.32 58.78
N GLU A 953 56.85 -59.45 59.50
CA GLU A 953 57.83 -59.88 60.52
C GLU A 953 59.09 -60.45 59.87
N VAL A 954 60.27 -60.01 60.34
CA VAL A 954 61.58 -60.42 59.81
C VAL A 954 62.14 -61.60 60.63
N GLU A 955 62.29 -62.78 60.02
CA GLU A 955 62.90 -63.98 60.65
C GLU A 955 64.44 -64.02 60.52
N GLU A 956 65.13 -64.81 61.36
CA GLU A 956 66.60 -64.97 61.34
C GLU A 956 67.12 -65.49 59.99
N GLY A 957 67.81 -64.63 59.23
CA GLY A 957 68.49 -64.97 57.98
C GLY A 957 67.86 -64.40 56.71
N ASP A 958 66.75 -63.67 56.82
CA ASP A 958 66.13 -63.00 55.67
C ASP A 958 66.72 -61.60 55.44
N TYR A 959 67.74 -61.55 54.57
CA TYR A 959 68.40 -60.31 54.15
C TYR A 959 67.44 -59.40 53.38
N ASP A 960 66.55 -59.96 52.55
CA ASP A 960 65.70 -59.18 51.65
C ASP A 960 64.53 -58.53 52.40
N GLY A 961 63.97 -59.23 53.38
CA GLY A 961 62.98 -58.67 54.33
C GLY A 961 63.56 -57.56 55.21
N LEU A 962 64.79 -57.73 55.69
CA LEU A 962 65.49 -56.72 56.51
C LEU A 962 65.78 -55.42 55.73
N VAL A 963 66.20 -55.54 54.46
CA VAL A 963 66.46 -54.43 53.54
C VAL A 963 65.22 -53.59 53.31
N LYS A 964 64.07 -54.23 53.06
CA LYS A 964 62.79 -53.54 52.83
C LYS A 964 62.31 -52.81 54.09
N CYS A 965 62.33 -53.48 55.25
CA CYS A 965 61.94 -52.87 56.53
C CYS A 965 62.82 -51.64 56.87
N MET A 966 64.14 -51.72 56.65
CA MET A 966 65.05 -50.60 56.87
C MET A 966 64.84 -49.46 55.88
N GLY A 967 64.54 -49.75 54.60
CA GLY A 967 64.17 -48.76 53.60
C GLY A 967 62.94 -47.94 53.98
N HIS A 968 61.89 -48.59 54.48
CA HIS A 968 60.67 -47.91 54.95
C HIS A 968 60.90 -47.08 56.24
N LEU A 969 61.76 -47.54 57.17
CA LEU A 969 62.11 -46.77 58.36
C LEU A 969 62.90 -45.48 58.05
N ILE A 970 63.80 -45.52 57.06
CA ILE A 970 64.56 -44.35 56.61
C ILE A 970 63.64 -43.36 55.88
N ALA A 971 62.75 -43.86 55.01
CA ALA A 971 61.78 -43.04 54.31
C ALA A 971 60.84 -42.26 55.26
N VAL A 972 60.38 -42.89 56.35
CA VAL A 972 59.55 -42.20 57.37
C VAL A 972 60.35 -41.12 58.11
N ARG A 973 61.62 -41.37 58.43
CA ARG A 973 62.47 -40.40 59.14
C ARG A 973 62.71 -39.16 58.29
N ASP A 974 63.09 -39.35 57.03
CA ASP A 974 63.51 -38.25 56.15
C ASP A 974 62.30 -37.41 55.71
N ARG A 975 61.12 -38.02 55.58
CA ARG A 975 59.87 -37.32 55.21
C ARG A 975 59.17 -36.62 56.38
N GLN A 976 59.64 -36.82 57.62
CA GLN A 976 58.92 -36.38 58.83
C GLN A 976 58.79 -34.86 58.99
N ALA A 977 59.89 -34.10 58.84
CA ALA A 977 59.85 -32.65 59.01
C ALA A 977 58.97 -31.97 57.95
N ALA A 978 59.13 -32.38 56.68
CA ALA A 978 58.38 -31.83 55.57
C ALA A 978 56.87 -32.11 55.66
N THR A 979 56.48 -33.32 56.07
CA THR A 979 55.06 -33.70 56.16
C THR A 979 54.33 -33.01 57.33
N ASP A 980 55.02 -32.79 58.46
CA ASP A 980 54.43 -32.13 59.63
C ASP A 980 54.14 -30.63 59.36
N GLU A 981 54.94 -29.95 58.52
CA GLU A 981 54.73 -28.54 58.13
C GLU A 981 53.75 -28.35 56.96
N MET A 982 53.47 -29.40 56.18
CA MET A 982 52.67 -29.34 54.94
C MET A 982 51.16 -29.05 55.16
N PHE A 983 50.59 -29.45 56.30
CA PHE A 983 49.13 -29.40 56.49
C PHE A 983 48.55 -28.00 56.66
N GLU A 984 49.32 -27.04 57.20
CA GLU A 984 48.82 -25.68 57.46
C GLU A 984 48.72 -24.82 56.19
N PRO A 985 49.73 -24.82 55.28
CA PRO A 985 49.61 -24.19 53.96
C PRO A 985 48.47 -24.79 53.12
N LEU A 986 48.25 -26.11 53.18
CA LEU A 986 47.17 -26.78 52.46
C LEU A 986 45.77 -26.36 52.96
N LYS A 987 45.59 -26.13 54.27
CA LYS A 987 44.34 -25.55 54.80
C LYS A 987 44.12 -24.13 54.28
N ALA A 988 45.15 -23.29 54.27
CA ALA A 988 45.07 -21.93 53.76
C ALA A 988 44.71 -21.89 52.26
N THR A 989 45.26 -22.80 51.45
CA THR A 989 44.88 -22.92 50.02
C THR A 989 43.40 -23.31 49.82
N ILE A 990 42.85 -24.17 50.67
CA ILE A 990 41.43 -24.59 50.60
C ILE A 990 40.49 -23.45 51.01
N GLU A 991 40.85 -22.66 52.04
CA GLU A 991 40.08 -21.47 52.42
C GLU A 991 40.10 -20.41 51.31
N LEU A 992 41.23 -20.22 50.64
CA LEU A 992 41.33 -19.31 49.50
C LEU A 992 40.41 -19.76 48.34
N LEU A 993 40.46 -21.04 47.95
CA LEU A 993 39.60 -21.61 46.90
C LEU A 993 38.10 -21.47 47.21
N LYS A 994 37.73 -21.58 48.49
CA LYS A 994 36.35 -21.35 48.96
C LYS A 994 35.87 -19.92 48.74
N THR A 995 36.78 -18.94 48.85
CA THR A 995 36.49 -17.51 48.61
C THR A 995 36.12 -17.26 47.14
N TYR A 996 36.66 -18.06 46.21
CA TYR A 996 36.35 -18.02 44.77
C TYR A 996 35.22 -18.96 44.34
N SER A 997 34.38 -19.41 45.28
CA SER A 997 33.22 -20.28 45.04
C SER A 997 33.56 -21.66 44.43
N GLN A 998 34.79 -22.17 44.65
CA GLN A 998 35.16 -23.55 44.34
C GLN A 998 35.12 -24.40 45.61
N GLU A 999 34.11 -25.27 45.71
CA GLU A 999 34.00 -26.25 46.79
C GLU A 999 34.82 -27.51 46.47
N MET A 1000 35.62 -27.95 47.43
CA MET A 1000 36.41 -29.17 47.30
C MET A 1000 35.61 -30.38 47.76
N SER A 1001 35.94 -31.55 47.20
CA SER A 1001 35.22 -32.79 47.50
C SER A 1001 35.27 -33.13 48.99
N GLU A 1002 34.16 -33.66 49.52
CA GLU A 1002 34.03 -34.08 50.92
C GLU A 1002 35.13 -35.08 51.33
N ASP A 1003 35.63 -35.86 50.38
CA ASP A 1003 36.75 -36.80 50.55
C ASP A 1003 38.09 -36.09 50.83
N VAL A 1004 38.37 -34.93 50.19
CA VAL A 1004 39.60 -34.14 50.45
C VAL A 1004 39.54 -33.51 51.83
N HIS A 1005 38.36 -33.03 52.23
CA HIS A 1005 38.12 -32.51 53.57
C HIS A 1005 38.25 -33.59 54.66
N GLN A 1006 37.74 -34.81 54.38
CA GLN A 1006 37.90 -35.97 55.27
C GLN A 1006 39.36 -36.41 55.36
N GLN A 1007 40.09 -36.45 54.24
CA GLN A 1007 41.51 -36.80 54.21
C GLN A 1007 42.38 -35.79 55.00
N LEU A 1008 42.07 -34.50 54.94
CA LEU A 1008 42.80 -33.47 55.70
C LEU A 1008 42.61 -33.61 57.23
N GLN A 1009 41.50 -34.22 57.68
CA GLN A 1009 41.27 -34.52 59.10
C GLN A 1009 41.88 -35.86 59.52
N GLU A 1010 41.79 -36.91 58.69
CA GLU A 1010 42.23 -38.27 59.05
C GLU A 1010 43.73 -38.52 58.85
N LEU A 1011 44.36 -37.95 57.82
CA LEU A 1011 45.77 -38.21 57.49
C LEU A 1011 46.76 -37.73 58.55
N PRO A 1012 46.57 -36.58 59.23
CA PRO A 1012 47.44 -36.18 60.35
C PRO A 1012 47.46 -37.21 61.49
N GLU A 1013 46.30 -37.82 61.80
CA GLU A 1013 46.21 -38.86 62.83
C GLU A 1013 46.88 -40.17 62.41
N LYS A 1014 46.68 -40.60 61.15
CA LYS A 1014 47.32 -41.79 60.58
C LYS A 1014 48.84 -41.62 60.47
N TRP A 1015 49.31 -40.44 60.09
CA TRP A 1015 50.74 -40.09 60.08
C TRP A 1015 51.36 -40.16 61.48
N ALA A 1016 50.66 -39.64 62.50
CA ALA A 1016 51.10 -39.75 63.88
C ALA A 1016 51.16 -41.20 64.40
N ASN A 1017 50.29 -42.08 63.90
CA ASN A 1017 50.29 -43.51 64.23
C ASN A 1017 51.49 -44.24 63.60
N ILE A 1018 51.77 -44.03 62.31
CA ILE A 1018 52.93 -44.62 61.63
C ILE A 1018 54.25 -44.21 62.29
N LYS A 1019 54.39 -42.95 62.73
CA LYS A 1019 55.57 -42.51 63.51
C LYS A 1019 55.79 -43.36 64.76
N LYS A 1020 54.71 -43.78 65.46
CA LYS A 1020 54.81 -44.63 66.65
C LYS A 1020 55.16 -46.08 66.29
N VAL A 1021 54.56 -46.62 65.23
CA VAL A 1021 54.83 -47.99 64.75
C VAL A 1021 56.28 -48.12 64.27
N ALA A 1022 56.78 -47.15 63.51
CA ALA A 1022 58.17 -47.10 63.03
C ALA A 1022 59.19 -47.16 64.17
N ILE A 1023 58.95 -46.45 65.29
CA ILE A 1023 59.82 -46.50 66.48
C ILE A 1023 59.86 -47.92 67.08
N THR A 1024 58.72 -48.63 67.06
CA THR A 1024 58.60 -49.98 67.62
C THR A 1024 59.30 -51.02 66.74
N VAL A 1025 59.09 -50.98 65.42
CA VAL A 1025 59.75 -51.87 64.44
C VAL A 1025 61.26 -51.66 64.44
N LYS A 1026 61.73 -50.41 64.56
CA LYS A 1026 63.17 -50.09 64.69
C LYS A 1026 63.84 -50.80 65.87
N GLN A 1027 63.13 -51.00 66.99
CA GLN A 1027 63.68 -51.74 68.14
C GLN A 1027 63.74 -53.25 67.91
N GLN A 1028 62.81 -53.82 67.14
CA GLN A 1028 62.76 -55.25 66.83
C GLN A 1028 63.84 -55.67 65.82
N VAL A 1029 64.15 -54.79 64.85
CA VAL A 1029 65.05 -55.08 63.72
C VAL A 1029 66.55 -54.86 64.05
N ALA A 1030 66.86 -54.13 65.12
CA ALA A 1030 68.22 -53.76 65.53
C ALA A 1030 69.22 -54.93 65.72
N PRO A 1031 68.84 -56.11 66.27
CA PRO A 1031 69.75 -57.25 66.41
C PRO A 1031 70.18 -57.84 65.06
N HIS A 1032 69.25 -57.94 64.11
CA HIS A 1032 69.49 -58.50 62.77
C HIS A 1032 70.36 -57.59 61.91
N GLN A 1033 70.16 -56.27 62.01
CA GLN A 1033 71.02 -55.26 61.38
C GLN A 1033 72.49 -55.39 61.83
N THR A 1034 72.72 -55.65 63.12
CA THR A 1034 74.08 -55.75 63.68
C THR A 1034 74.84 -56.95 63.11
N ASN A 1035 74.15 -58.06 62.82
CA ASN A 1035 74.77 -59.28 62.29
C ASN A 1035 75.20 -59.12 60.83
N GLU A 1036 74.38 -58.47 59.98
CA GLU A 1036 74.75 -58.26 58.58
C GLU A 1036 75.80 -57.16 58.36
N VAL A 1037 75.82 -56.13 59.21
CA VAL A 1037 76.92 -55.16 59.25
C VAL A 1037 78.27 -55.85 59.48
N ALA A 1038 78.32 -56.90 60.32
CA ALA A 1038 79.55 -57.66 60.55
C ALA A 1038 79.96 -58.52 59.32
N ASN A 1039 78.98 -59.02 58.57
CA ASN A 1039 79.21 -59.83 57.37
C ASN A 1039 79.72 -58.99 56.19
N ILE A 1040 79.16 -57.79 55.99
CA ILE A 1040 79.59 -56.81 54.98
C ILE A 1040 81.04 -56.40 55.24
N ARG A 1041 81.42 -56.07 56.49
CA ARG A 1041 82.81 -55.74 56.84
C ARG A 1041 83.80 -56.86 56.52
N ARG A 1042 83.40 -58.12 56.65
CA ARG A 1042 84.26 -59.29 56.34
C ARG A 1042 84.50 -59.42 54.84
N LYS A 1043 83.47 -59.20 54.01
CA LYS A 1043 83.60 -59.21 52.54
C LYS A 1043 84.40 -58.00 52.02
N THR A 1044 84.26 -56.83 52.63
CA THR A 1044 85.09 -55.65 52.32
C THR A 1044 86.57 -55.91 52.54
N ALA A 1045 86.92 -56.56 53.66
CA ALA A 1045 88.31 -56.91 53.95
C ALA A 1045 88.89 -57.93 52.95
N SER A 1046 88.12 -58.93 52.52
CA SER A 1046 88.59 -59.90 51.50
C SER A 1046 88.76 -59.28 50.11
N PHE A 1047 87.91 -58.34 49.73
CA PHE A 1047 88.00 -57.65 48.44
C PHE A 1047 89.23 -56.74 48.37
N ASP A 1048 89.59 -56.08 49.49
CA ASP A 1048 90.80 -55.25 49.57
C ASP A 1048 92.08 -56.07 49.35
N VAL A 1049 92.13 -57.30 49.89
CA VAL A 1049 93.24 -58.24 49.66
C VAL A 1049 93.31 -58.68 48.20
N ALA A 1050 92.18 -59.08 47.61
CA ALA A 1050 92.13 -59.51 46.21
C ALA A 1050 92.58 -58.40 45.24
N GLN A 1051 92.25 -57.14 45.55
CA GLN A 1051 92.69 -56.00 44.77
C GLN A 1051 94.21 -55.81 44.80
N HIS A 1052 94.82 -56.02 45.97
CA HIS A 1052 96.28 -55.95 46.13
C HIS A 1052 96.99 -57.07 45.37
N GLU A 1053 96.47 -58.30 45.38
CA GLU A 1053 97.00 -59.41 44.60
C GLU A 1053 96.93 -59.15 43.09
N LEU A 1054 95.82 -58.60 42.59
CA LEU A 1054 95.69 -58.19 41.19
C LEU A 1054 96.75 -57.15 40.82
N ARG A 1055 97.04 -56.19 41.70
CA ARG A 1055 98.04 -55.14 41.48
C ARG A 1055 99.47 -55.70 41.35
N GLU A 1056 99.83 -56.68 42.17
CA GLU A 1056 101.15 -57.32 42.09
C GLU A 1056 101.29 -58.14 40.81
N LEU A 1057 100.26 -58.93 40.46
CA LEU A 1057 100.22 -59.67 39.19
C LEU A 1057 100.32 -58.71 38.00
N PHE A 1058 99.59 -57.59 38.04
CA PHE A 1058 99.56 -56.58 36.99
C PHE A 1058 100.94 -55.97 36.69
N ARG A 1059 101.79 -55.76 37.70
CA ARG A 1059 103.15 -55.23 37.50
C ARG A 1059 104.15 -56.23 36.93
N SER A 1060 103.84 -57.53 36.97
CA SER A 1060 104.73 -58.61 36.53
C SER A 1060 104.51 -59.07 35.07
N ILE A 1061 103.67 -58.36 34.32
CA ILE A 1061 103.18 -58.79 33.00
C ILE A 1061 104.11 -58.31 31.87
N GLY A 1062 104.23 -59.13 30.83
CA GLY A 1062 105.04 -58.90 29.63
C GLY A 1062 104.96 -57.50 28.99
N PRO A 1063 103.81 -56.80 28.90
CA PRO A 1063 103.69 -55.49 28.24
C PRO A 1063 104.48 -54.38 28.93
N PHE A 1064 104.95 -54.56 30.18
CA PHE A 1064 105.85 -53.60 30.82
C PHE A 1064 107.31 -53.73 30.37
N SER A 1065 107.68 -54.80 29.64
CA SER A 1065 109.00 -55.00 29.04
C SER A 1065 108.97 -54.90 27.52
N TYR A 1066 109.99 -54.25 26.93
CA TYR A 1066 110.09 -54.01 25.48
C TYR A 1066 110.20 -55.28 24.63
N SER A 1067 110.59 -56.40 25.25
CA SER A 1067 110.83 -57.70 24.59
C SER A 1067 109.57 -58.56 24.37
N CYS A 1068 108.37 -58.03 24.66
CA CYS A 1068 107.11 -58.74 24.46
C CYS A 1068 106.75 -58.91 22.96
N GLU A 1069 106.43 -60.14 22.54
CA GLU A 1069 106.03 -60.47 21.16
C GLU A 1069 104.56 -60.09 20.88
N ASP A 1070 103.64 -60.38 21.81
CA ASP A 1070 102.18 -60.14 21.67
C ASP A 1070 101.59 -59.29 22.81
N PRO A 1071 101.86 -57.97 22.84
CA PRO A 1071 101.47 -57.08 23.94
C PRO A 1071 99.98 -56.77 24.01
N TYR A 1072 99.25 -56.74 22.89
CA TYR A 1072 97.81 -56.40 22.89
C TYR A 1072 96.93 -57.50 23.48
N GLU A 1073 97.21 -58.77 23.19
CA GLU A 1073 96.44 -59.89 23.75
C GLU A 1073 96.58 -59.96 25.28
N GLN A 1074 97.79 -59.68 25.78
CA GLN A 1074 98.04 -59.61 27.22
C GLN A 1074 97.35 -58.39 27.87
N LEU A 1075 97.30 -57.24 27.20
CA LEU A 1075 96.58 -56.05 27.69
C LEU A 1075 95.06 -56.26 27.73
N ASP A 1076 94.48 -56.88 26.70
CA ASP A 1076 93.04 -57.16 26.65
C ASP A 1076 92.61 -58.18 27.71
N ARG A 1077 93.44 -59.21 27.96
CA ARG A 1077 93.20 -60.16 29.04
C ARG A 1077 93.16 -59.48 30.41
N GLN A 1078 94.07 -58.53 30.67
CA GLN A 1078 94.09 -57.80 31.93
C GLN A 1078 92.97 -56.78 32.05
N HIS A 1079 92.54 -56.19 30.94
CA HIS A 1079 91.37 -55.33 30.90
C HIS A 1079 90.10 -56.04 31.38
N LEU A 1080 89.89 -57.28 30.95
CA LEU A 1080 88.74 -58.11 31.36
C LEU A 1080 88.77 -58.44 32.86
N VAL A 1081 89.94 -58.77 33.40
CA VAL A 1081 90.10 -59.08 34.84
C VAL A 1081 89.82 -57.84 35.71
N ILE A 1082 90.33 -56.66 35.33
CA ILE A 1082 90.06 -55.41 36.04
C ILE A 1082 88.56 -55.06 35.98
N HIS A 1083 87.90 -55.30 34.84
CA HIS A 1083 86.46 -55.03 34.70
C HIS A 1083 85.59 -55.92 35.60
N GLY A 1084 85.94 -57.20 35.74
CA GLY A 1084 85.26 -58.10 36.67
C GLY A 1084 85.34 -57.61 38.12
N MET A 1085 86.52 -57.20 38.58
CA MET A 1085 86.69 -56.66 39.94
C MET A 1085 85.94 -55.34 40.16
N GLU A 1086 85.86 -54.45 39.16
CA GLU A 1086 85.08 -53.20 39.28
C GLU A 1086 83.58 -53.47 39.49
N GLY A 1087 83.04 -54.54 38.88
CA GLY A 1087 81.65 -54.96 39.10
C GLY A 1087 81.38 -55.46 40.52
N GLU A 1088 82.30 -56.27 41.07
CA GLU A 1088 82.20 -56.74 42.47
C GLU A 1088 82.32 -55.59 43.49
N MET A 1089 83.16 -54.59 43.21
CA MET A 1089 83.31 -53.39 44.03
C MET A 1089 81.99 -52.59 44.14
N LEU A 1090 81.28 -52.40 43.03
CA LEU A 1090 80.01 -51.66 42.99
C LEU A 1090 78.94 -52.36 43.82
N ALA A 1091 78.76 -53.67 43.62
CA ALA A 1091 77.79 -54.45 44.39
C ALA A 1091 78.05 -54.43 45.90
N LEU A 1092 79.34 -54.41 46.29
CA LEU A 1092 79.73 -54.29 47.70
C LEU A 1092 79.43 -52.91 48.28
N ASN A 1093 79.60 -51.85 47.48
CA ASN A 1093 79.34 -50.46 47.88
C ASN A 1093 77.85 -50.20 48.09
N ASP A 1094 77.00 -50.71 47.19
CA ASP A 1094 75.54 -50.59 47.31
C ASP A 1094 75.02 -51.28 48.57
N SER A 1095 75.54 -52.49 48.85
CA SER A 1095 75.20 -53.24 50.05
C SER A 1095 75.63 -52.52 51.34
N ALA A 1096 76.77 -51.84 51.34
CA ALA A 1096 77.27 -51.13 52.52
C ALA A 1096 76.58 -49.78 52.76
N SER A 1097 76.16 -49.08 51.69
CA SER A 1097 75.32 -47.87 51.78
C SER A 1097 74.03 -48.16 52.51
N LEU A 1098 73.38 -49.28 52.19
CA LEU A 1098 72.08 -49.64 52.75
C LEU A 1098 72.11 -49.92 54.27
N PHE A 1099 73.23 -50.42 54.79
CA PHE A 1099 73.42 -50.71 56.22
C PHE A 1099 74.30 -49.68 56.95
N GLU A 1100 74.57 -48.53 56.32
CA GLU A 1100 75.41 -47.44 56.85
C GLU A 1100 76.84 -47.89 57.27
N VAL A 1101 77.44 -48.82 56.51
CA VAL A 1101 78.79 -49.31 56.76
C VAL A 1101 79.81 -48.56 55.89
N ASN A 1102 80.73 -47.83 56.50
CA ASN A 1102 81.79 -47.15 55.75
C ASN A 1102 82.82 -48.15 55.16
N ILE A 1103 82.94 -48.17 53.84
CA ILE A 1103 83.94 -48.94 53.08
C ILE A 1103 85.19 -48.08 52.78
N PRO A 1104 86.43 -48.62 52.89
CA PRO A 1104 87.66 -47.94 52.47
C PRO A 1104 87.77 -47.73 50.94
N ASP A 1105 88.40 -46.64 50.49
CA ASP A 1105 88.59 -46.33 49.06
C ASP A 1105 89.63 -47.28 48.41
N PHE A 1106 89.14 -48.08 47.46
CA PHE A 1106 89.87 -49.13 46.74
C PHE A 1106 90.79 -48.55 45.65
N LYS A 1107 91.95 -47.99 46.07
CA LYS A 1107 92.86 -47.21 45.20
C LYS A 1107 93.69 -48.04 44.19
N GLN A 1108 93.98 -49.31 44.46
CA GLN A 1108 94.89 -50.08 43.60
C GLN A 1108 94.22 -50.47 42.27
N LEU A 1109 92.92 -50.78 42.26
CA LEU A 1109 92.17 -51.14 41.05
C LEU A 1109 92.09 -49.96 40.08
N LYS A 1110 91.74 -48.77 40.61
CA LYS A 1110 91.73 -47.51 39.85
C LYS A 1110 93.09 -47.21 39.20
N THR A 1111 94.18 -47.54 39.90
CA THR A 1111 95.54 -47.34 39.38
C THR A 1111 95.88 -48.32 38.25
N CYS A 1112 95.55 -49.61 38.39
CA CYS A 1112 95.73 -50.59 37.30
C CYS A 1112 94.96 -50.20 36.03
N ARG A 1113 93.73 -49.69 36.18
CA ARG A 1113 92.92 -49.24 35.04
C ARG A 1113 93.57 -48.07 34.29
N LYS A 1114 94.20 -47.14 35.01
CA LYS A 1114 94.96 -46.02 34.43
C LYS A 1114 96.18 -46.53 33.65
N GLU A 1115 96.95 -47.43 34.26
CA GLU A 1115 98.18 -47.97 33.68
C GLU A 1115 97.94 -48.87 32.44
N VAL A 1116 96.87 -49.67 32.38
CA VAL A 1116 96.50 -50.44 31.16
C VAL A 1116 96.28 -49.52 29.96
N LYS A 1117 95.56 -48.42 30.16
CA LYS A 1117 95.27 -47.45 29.09
C LYS A 1117 96.55 -46.81 28.58
N MET A 1118 97.47 -46.50 29.48
CA MET A 1118 98.76 -45.91 29.16
C MET A 1118 99.71 -46.89 28.44
N LEU A 1119 99.75 -48.15 28.89
CA LEU A 1119 100.54 -49.19 28.23
C LEU A 1119 100.09 -49.45 26.79
N LYS A 1120 98.78 -49.42 26.52
CA LYS A 1120 98.25 -49.53 25.16
C LYS A 1120 98.80 -48.43 24.25
N VAL A 1121 98.73 -47.17 24.71
CA VAL A 1121 99.25 -46.01 23.96
C VAL A 1121 100.76 -46.14 23.72
N LEU A 1122 101.52 -46.62 24.72
CA LEU A 1122 102.96 -46.80 24.57
C LEU A 1122 103.29 -47.88 23.53
N TRP A 1123 102.57 -49.01 23.52
CA TRP A 1123 102.77 -50.06 22.52
C TRP A 1123 102.33 -49.65 21.12
N ASP A 1124 101.28 -48.84 20.98
CA ASP A 1124 100.87 -48.25 19.69
C ASP A 1124 102.04 -47.46 19.07
N TYR A 1125 102.76 -46.67 19.88
CA TYR A 1125 103.95 -45.96 19.44
C TYR A 1125 105.14 -46.88 19.16
N VAL A 1126 105.34 -47.95 19.95
CA VAL A 1126 106.39 -48.94 19.71
C VAL A 1126 106.22 -49.61 18.35
N PHE A 1127 104.99 -50.02 18.00
CA PHE A 1127 104.70 -50.62 16.69
C PHE A 1127 104.86 -49.63 15.55
N LEU A 1128 104.43 -48.37 15.73
CA LEU A 1128 104.61 -47.31 14.73
C LEU A 1128 106.09 -47.10 14.40
N VAL A 1129 106.95 -47.01 15.43
CA VAL A 1129 108.39 -46.84 15.26
C VAL A 1129 109.01 -48.07 14.62
N ARG A 1130 108.70 -49.28 15.09
CA ARG A 1130 109.23 -50.53 14.52
C ARG A 1130 108.84 -50.70 13.06
N SER A 1131 107.57 -50.51 12.72
CA SER A 1131 107.08 -50.60 11.33
C SER A 1131 107.77 -49.60 10.41
N SER A 1132 107.92 -48.35 10.86
CA SER A 1132 108.58 -47.30 10.05
C SER A 1132 110.06 -47.64 9.81
N ILE A 1133 110.73 -48.17 10.83
CA ILE A 1133 112.14 -48.61 10.73
C ILE A 1133 112.27 -49.85 9.84
N ASP A 1134 111.36 -50.81 9.94
CA ASP A 1134 111.38 -52.01 9.11
C ASP A 1134 111.10 -51.68 7.64
N ASP A 1135 110.21 -50.72 7.36
CA ASP A 1135 110.05 -50.17 6.01
C ASP A 1135 111.35 -49.53 5.51
N TRP A 1136 112.01 -48.71 6.33
CA TRP A 1136 113.29 -48.10 5.95
C TRP A 1136 114.39 -49.12 5.67
N LYS A 1137 114.47 -50.21 6.45
CA LYS A 1137 115.44 -51.30 6.25
C LYS A 1137 115.37 -51.89 4.84
N THR A 1138 114.21 -51.89 4.19
CA THR A 1138 114.03 -52.41 2.82
C THR A 1138 114.50 -51.47 1.71
N THR A 1139 114.86 -50.22 2.03
CA THR A 1139 115.28 -49.20 1.05
C THR A 1139 116.66 -49.51 0.47
N GLN A 1140 116.81 -49.45 -0.86
CA GLN A 1140 118.08 -49.69 -1.56
C GLN A 1140 119.04 -48.50 -1.40
N TRP A 1141 120.35 -48.77 -1.29
CA TRP A 1141 121.43 -47.81 -1.00
C TRP A 1141 121.38 -46.53 -1.85
N GLU A 1142 121.13 -46.63 -3.15
CA GLU A 1142 121.04 -45.47 -4.06
C GLU A 1142 119.85 -44.54 -3.78
N SER A 1143 118.78 -45.10 -3.20
CA SER A 1143 117.51 -44.41 -2.94
C SER A 1143 117.36 -43.95 -1.49
N ILE A 1144 118.39 -44.16 -0.65
CA ILE A 1144 118.34 -43.78 0.77
C ILE A 1144 118.38 -42.25 0.89
N ASN A 1145 117.26 -41.67 1.32
CA ASN A 1145 117.16 -40.28 1.71
C ASN A 1145 117.31 -40.15 3.24
N VAL A 1146 118.54 -39.85 3.66
CA VAL A 1146 118.87 -39.74 5.09
C VAL A 1146 118.21 -38.53 5.77
N GLU A 1147 118.01 -37.42 5.05
CA GLU A 1147 117.38 -36.21 5.63
C GLU A 1147 115.93 -36.47 6.03
N GLN A 1148 115.16 -37.15 5.17
CA GLN A 1148 113.77 -37.47 5.45
C GLN A 1148 113.66 -38.47 6.62
N MET A 1149 114.49 -39.52 6.65
CA MET A 1149 114.50 -40.51 7.73
C MET A 1149 114.94 -39.90 9.08
N ASP A 1150 115.87 -38.94 9.08
CA ASP A 1150 116.29 -38.20 10.29
C ASP A 1150 115.18 -37.24 10.78
N MET A 1151 114.44 -36.60 9.88
CA MET A 1151 113.27 -35.79 10.23
C MET A 1151 112.18 -36.62 10.90
N ASP A 1152 111.89 -37.81 10.37
CA ASP A 1152 110.89 -38.72 10.93
C ASP A 1152 111.34 -39.30 12.28
N CYS A 1153 112.62 -39.66 12.43
CA CYS A 1153 113.19 -40.04 13.73
C CYS A 1153 113.09 -38.92 14.78
N LYS A 1154 113.37 -37.66 14.40
CA LYS A 1154 113.22 -36.50 15.29
C LYS A 1154 111.76 -36.28 15.71
N LYS A 1155 110.82 -36.53 14.79
CA LYS A 1155 109.40 -36.50 15.07
C LYS A 1155 109.01 -37.61 16.06
N PHE A 1156 109.43 -38.86 15.84
CA PHE A 1156 109.23 -39.96 16.79
C PHE A 1156 109.82 -39.64 18.17
N ALA A 1157 111.02 -39.06 18.25
CA ALA A 1157 111.62 -38.66 19.53
C ALA A 1157 110.83 -37.54 20.24
N LYS A 1158 110.22 -36.61 19.49
CA LYS A 1158 109.37 -35.55 20.05
C LYS A 1158 108.05 -36.13 20.58
N ASP A 1159 107.43 -37.02 19.81
CA ASP A 1159 106.14 -37.62 20.15
C ASP A 1159 106.28 -38.57 21.35
N ILE A 1160 107.34 -39.37 21.41
CA ILE A 1160 107.67 -40.22 22.59
C ILE A 1160 107.87 -39.35 23.84
N ARG A 1161 108.56 -38.19 23.76
CA ARG A 1161 108.76 -37.29 24.92
C ARG A 1161 107.46 -36.64 25.42
N ALA A 1162 106.48 -36.48 24.54
CA ALA A 1162 105.18 -35.90 24.85
C ALA A 1162 104.24 -36.88 25.58
N LEU A 1163 104.58 -38.19 25.62
CA LEU A 1163 103.86 -39.18 26.41
C LEU A 1163 103.99 -38.90 27.92
N ASP A 1164 103.04 -39.44 28.69
CA ASP A 1164 102.91 -39.18 30.13
C ASP A 1164 104.20 -39.53 30.89
N LYS A 1165 104.57 -38.71 31.88
CA LYS A 1165 105.79 -38.86 32.68
C LYS A 1165 105.82 -40.19 33.43
N GLU A 1166 104.66 -40.75 33.78
CA GLU A 1166 104.55 -42.06 34.45
C GLU A 1166 105.06 -43.21 33.58
N MET A 1167 104.99 -43.09 32.24
CA MET A 1167 105.44 -44.14 31.31
C MET A 1167 106.95 -44.24 31.19
N ARG A 1168 107.69 -43.18 31.55
CA ARG A 1168 109.16 -43.12 31.42
C ARG A 1168 109.90 -44.10 32.32
N ALA A 1169 109.25 -44.57 33.38
CA ALA A 1169 109.80 -45.55 34.30
C ALA A 1169 109.67 -47.00 33.78
N TRP A 1170 108.99 -47.21 32.65
CA TRP A 1170 108.75 -48.54 32.09
C TRP A 1170 109.81 -48.91 31.07
N ASP A 1171 110.21 -50.18 31.09
CA ASP A 1171 111.23 -50.74 30.20
C ASP A 1171 110.81 -50.63 28.72
N THR A 1172 109.51 -50.72 28.43
CA THR A 1172 108.94 -50.51 27.09
C THR A 1172 109.19 -49.08 26.55
N TYR A 1173 109.20 -48.06 27.41
CA TYR A 1173 109.45 -46.67 27.02
C TYR A 1173 110.93 -46.46 26.72
N THR A 1174 111.80 -46.95 27.62
CA THR A 1174 113.26 -46.86 27.41
C THR A 1174 113.67 -47.63 26.15
N GLY A 1175 113.07 -48.80 25.89
CA GLY A 1175 113.36 -49.60 24.71
C GLY A 1175 113.00 -48.92 23.38
N VAL A 1176 111.84 -48.25 23.27
CA VAL A 1176 111.50 -47.52 22.05
C VAL A 1176 112.32 -46.23 21.90
N GLU A 1177 112.62 -45.55 23.01
CA GLU A 1177 113.47 -44.35 23.00
C GLU A 1177 114.89 -44.67 22.52
N ASP A 1178 115.47 -45.78 22.98
CA ASP A 1178 116.81 -46.22 22.60
C ASP A 1178 116.85 -46.67 21.13
N VAL A 1179 115.81 -47.34 20.63
CA VAL A 1179 115.72 -47.70 19.19
C VAL A 1179 115.68 -46.47 18.30
N VAL A 1180 114.90 -45.43 18.65
CA VAL A 1180 114.86 -44.17 17.89
C VAL A 1180 116.21 -43.44 17.99
N LYS A 1181 116.85 -43.39 19.15
CA LYS A 1181 118.17 -42.76 19.32
C LYS A 1181 119.26 -43.48 18.51
N ASN A 1182 119.32 -44.81 18.57
CA ASN A 1182 120.27 -45.62 17.83
C ASN A 1182 120.06 -45.51 16.32
N MET A 1183 118.80 -45.33 15.88
CA MET A 1183 118.51 -45.08 14.46
C MET A 1183 118.99 -43.69 14.03
N ILE A 1184 118.80 -42.64 14.83
CA ILE A 1184 119.31 -41.28 14.53
C ILE A 1184 120.84 -41.29 14.37
N THR A 1185 121.56 -41.93 15.29
CA THR A 1185 123.03 -42.01 15.23
C THR A 1185 123.49 -42.88 14.06
N SER A 1186 122.83 -44.02 13.81
CA SER A 1186 123.15 -44.86 12.65
C SER A 1186 122.90 -44.13 11.31
N LEU A 1187 121.81 -43.37 11.20
CA LEU A 1187 121.48 -42.58 10.00
C LEU A 1187 122.53 -41.47 9.75
N ARG A 1188 123.05 -40.82 10.79
CA ARG A 1188 124.15 -39.85 10.64
C ARG A 1188 125.42 -40.48 10.08
N ALA A 1189 125.83 -41.64 10.63
CA ALA A 1189 126.97 -42.38 10.12
C ALA A 1189 126.74 -42.85 8.65
N VAL A 1190 125.51 -43.23 8.30
CA VAL A 1190 125.12 -43.54 6.91
C VAL A 1190 125.23 -42.31 6.00
N ALA A 1191 124.85 -41.11 6.45
CA ALA A 1191 124.99 -39.87 5.69
C ALA A 1191 126.45 -39.58 5.33
N GLU A 1192 127.37 -39.80 6.28
CA GLU A 1192 128.80 -39.59 6.04
C GLU A 1192 129.38 -40.63 5.07
N LEU A 1193 128.89 -41.87 5.15
CA LEU A 1193 129.29 -42.94 4.25
C LEU A 1193 128.76 -42.80 2.82
N GLN A 1194 127.74 -41.96 2.57
CA GLN A 1194 127.30 -41.59 1.22
C GLN A 1194 128.28 -40.64 0.49
N ASN A 1195 129.39 -40.24 1.13
CA ASN A 1195 130.37 -39.35 0.53
C ASN A 1195 131.10 -40.00 -0.67
N PRO A 1196 131.15 -39.35 -1.86
CA PRO A 1196 131.76 -39.91 -3.08
C PRO A 1196 133.28 -40.16 -2.99
N ALA A 1197 133.96 -39.72 -1.93
CA ALA A 1197 135.38 -40.00 -1.70
C ALA A 1197 135.68 -41.45 -1.24
N ILE A 1198 134.65 -42.19 -0.80
CA ILE A 1198 134.79 -43.55 -0.26
C ILE A 1198 134.96 -44.58 -1.39
N ARG A 1199 135.84 -45.58 -1.18
CA ARG A 1199 136.12 -46.68 -2.11
C ARG A 1199 136.25 -48.00 -1.35
N ASP A 1200 136.25 -49.13 -2.05
CA ASP A 1200 136.21 -50.50 -1.49
C ASP A 1200 137.19 -50.75 -0.32
N ARG A 1201 138.39 -50.18 -0.38
CA ARG A 1201 139.36 -50.27 0.72
C ARG A 1201 138.92 -49.61 2.03
N HIS A 1202 138.16 -48.51 1.95
CA HIS A 1202 137.60 -47.82 3.10
C HIS A 1202 136.41 -48.62 3.66
N TRP A 1203 135.62 -49.28 2.80
CA TRP A 1203 134.62 -50.25 3.24
C TRP A 1203 135.24 -51.46 3.94
N GLN A 1204 136.39 -51.96 3.46
CA GLN A 1204 137.15 -53.00 4.16
C GLN A 1204 137.69 -52.53 5.52
N GLN A 1205 138.13 -51.28 5.63
CA GLN A 1205 138.53 -50.70 6.92
C GLN A 1205 137.35 -50.56 7.87
N LEU A 1206 136.19 -50.15 7.36
CA LEU A 1206 134.96 -50.09 8.12
C LEU A 1206 134.57 -51.49 8.63
N MET A 1207 134.56 -52.50 7.76
CA MET A 1207 134.29 -53.90 8.13
C MET A 1207 135.28 -54.46 9.15
N GLN A 1208 136.53 -54.00 9.13
CA GLN A 1208 137.55 -54.44 10.08
C GLN A 1208 137.38 -53.78 11.45
N ALA A 1209 136.92 -52.53 11.48
CA ALA A 1209 136.59 -51.80 12.70
C ALA A 1209 135.29 -52.32 13.34
N THR A 1210 134.26 -52.54 12.54
CA THR A 1210 132.95 -53.05 13.02
C THR A 1210 132.93 -54.56 13.22
N GLY A 1211 133.89 -55.31 12.68
CA GLY A 1211 134.00 -56.76 12.81
C GLY A 1211 133.00 -57.58 11.98
N VAL A 1212 132.20 -56.93 11.13
CA VAL A 1212 131.15 -57.56 10.30
C VAL A 1212 131.57 -57.56 8.83
N LYS A 1213 131.40 -58.69 8.14
CA LYS A 1213 131.75 -58.83 6.72
C LYS A 1213 130.52 -58.61 5.83
N PHE A 1214 130.56 -57.56 5.00
CA PHE A 1214 129.58 -57.31 3.95
C PHE A 1214 130.26 -56.95 2.61
N THR A 1215 129.53 -57.06 1.50
CA THR A 1215 129.99 -56.68 0.14
C THR A 1215 129.03 -55.65 -0.44
N MET A 1216 129.56 -54.51 -0.91
CA MET A 1216 128.76 -53.44 -1.54
C MET A 1216 128.44 -53.79 -2.99
N ASP A 1217 127.19 -54.19 -3.26
CA ASP A 1217 126.62 -54.41 -4.60
C ASP A 1217 125.40 -53.50 -4.86
N GLU A 1218 124.92 -53.36 -6.10
CA GLU A 1218 123.75 -52.51 -6.48
C GLU A 1218 122.43 -52.87 -5.75
N THR A 1219 122.36 -54.04 -5.11
CA THR A 1219 121.20 -54.51 -4.34
C THR A 1219 121.31 -54.26 -2.83
N THR A 1220 122.35 -53.56 -2.36
CA THR A 1220 122.60 -53.33 -0.93
C THR A 1220 121.48 -52.47 -0.33
N THR A 1221 120.93 -52.89 0.81
CA THR A 1221 119.81 -52.19 1.48
C THR A 1221 120.27 -51.49 2.76
N LEU A 1222 119.45 -50.57 3.28
CA LEU A 1222 119.70 -49.95 4.59
C LEU A 1222 119.80 -51.01 5.71
N SER A 1223 119.09 -52.14 5.60
CA SER A 1223 119.21 -53.28 6.54
C SER A 1223 120.63 -53.81 6.64
N ASP A 1224 121.32 -53.97 5.50
CA ASP A 1224 122.68 -54.50 5.47
C ASP A 1224 123.68 -53.55 6.13
N LEU A 1225 123.39 -52.24 6.10
CA LEU A 1225 124.24 -51.21 6.69
C LEU A 1225 123.96 -51.00 8.17
N LEU A 1226 122.70 -51.14 8.59
CA LEU A 1226 122.34 -51.16 10.00
C LEU A 1226 122.91 -52.40 10.72
N SER A 1227 123.16 -53.51 10.00
CA SER A 1227 123.84 -54.69 10.54
C SER A 1227 125.29 -54.45 10.97
N LEU A 1228 125.89 -53.33 10.55
CA LEU A 1228 127.21 -52.87 10.97
C LEU A 1228 127.19 -52.14 12.32
N ASN A 1229 126.01 -51.96 12.95
CA ASN A 1229 125.82 -51.22 14.20
C ASN A 1229 126.53 -49.86 14.19
N LEU A 1230 126.31 -49.09 13.11
CA LEU A 1230 127.03 -47.84 12.84
C LEU A 1230 126.88 -46.78 13.95
N HIS A 1231 125.86 -46.89 14.81
CA HIS A 1231 125.68 -46.05 15.99
C HIS A 1231 126.75 -46.24 17.10
N GLU A 1232 127.43 -47.39 17.16
CA GLU A 1232 128.49 -47.64 18.14
C GLU A 1232 129.88 -47.19 17.65
N TYR A 1233 130.00 -46.91 16.34
CA TYR A 1233 131.28 -46.65 15.66
C TYR A 1233 131.30 -45.31 14.89
N GLU A 1234 130.45 -44.35 15.28
CA GLU A 1234 130.28 -43.04 14.60
C GLU A 1234 131.62 -42.29 14.44
N ASP A 1235 132.46 -42.23 15.47
CA ASP A 1235 133.77 -41.55 15.43
C ASP A 1235 134.76 -42.24 14.48
N GLU A 1236 134.68 -43.57 14.35
CA GLU A 1236 135.55 -44.37 13.48
C GLU A 1236 135.10 -44.28 12.02
N VAL A 1237 133.78 -44.27 11.78
CA VAL A 1237 133.16 -43.95 10.48
C VAL A 1237 133.64 -42.58 10.03
N HIS A 1238 133.48 -41.56 10.87
CA HIS A 1238 133.91 -40.19 10.57
C HIS A 1238 135.41 -40.13 10.25
N GLY A 1239 136.25 -40.77 11.06
CA GLY A 1239 137.69 -40.84 10.84
C GLY A 1239 138.10 -41.54 9.54
N ILE A 1240 137.36 -42.56 9.09
CA ILE A 1240 137.59 -43.25 7.81
C ILE A 1240 137.14 -42.38 6.64
N VAL A 1241 135.97 -41.73 6.73
CA VAL A 1241 135.48 -40.79 5.71
C VAL A 1241 136.44 -39.60 5.58
N ASP A 1242 136.92 -39.05 6.70
CA ASP A 1242 137.83 -37.90 6.72
C ASP A 1242 139.22 -38.24 6.15
N LYS A 1243 139.72 -39.48 6.39
CA LYS A 1243 140.89 -40.03 5.68
C LYS A 1243 140.62 -40.21 4.18
N ALA A 1244 139.44 -40.71 3.81
CA ALA A 1244 139.06 -40.90 2.41
C ALA A 1244 139.01 -39.57 1.65
N VAL A 1245 138.45 -38.53 2.27
CA VAL A 1245 138.37 -37.17 1.74
C VAL A 1245 139.79 -36.57 1.60
N LYS A 1246 140.63 -36.65 2.63
CA LYS A 1246 142.03 -36.18 2.58
C LYS A 1246 142.87 -36.92 1.53
N GLU A 1247 142.69 -38.23 1.37
CA GLU A 1247 143.34 -39.01 0.30
C GLU A 1247 142.84 -38.64 -1.09
N MET A 1248 141.55 -38.32 -1.26
CA MET A 1248 141.00 -37.83 -2.52
C MET A 1248 141.59 -36.46 -2.88
N GLU A 1249 141.79 -35.58 -1.90
CA GLU A 1249 142.47 -34.29 -2.08
C GLU A 1249 143.95 -34.45 -2.44
N TRP A 1250 144.68 -35.37 -1.82
CA TRP A 1250 146.09 -35.66 -2.12
C TRP A 1250 146.31 -36.33 -3.49
N ARG A 1251 145.29 -36.97 -4.07
CA ARG A 1251 145.36 -37.56 -5.43
C ARG A 1251 144.94 -36.59 -6.55
N LYS A 1252 144.41 -35.41 -6.21
CA LYS A 1252 144.10 -34.33 -7.18
C LYS A 1252 145.28 -33.37 -7.40
N TYR A 1253 146.31 -33.42 -6.56
CA TYR A 1253 147.65 -32.87 -6.79
C TYR A 1253 148.60 -33.98 -7.24
#